data_AF-A0A6A3IJG4-F1
#
_entry.id   AF-A0A6A3IJG4-F1
#
_cell.length_a   1.000
_cell.length_b   1.000
_cell.length_c   1.000
_cell.angle_alpha   90.00
_cell.angle_beta   90.00
_cell.angle_gamma   90.00
#
_symmetry.space_group_name_H-M   'P 1'
#
loop_
_entity.id
_entity.type
_entity.pdbx_description
1 polymer ?
#
loop_
_entity_poly.entity_id
_entity_poly.type
_entity_poly.pdbx_seq_one_letter_code
_entity_poly.pdbx_strand_id
1 'polypeptide(L)'
;MSKLRFAVAACTSEDAAFPASELDEHAANSRGYMTAKNCAYPQELVLQLSDGLCRVTQVQLLSHQTHIATKMELFVSKSLELQGDATRFARLGFLTLKANTESRYMARELKTVHIDQEVALLKLRIHACHVNEHNLYNQVGIMAINLCGEPLGLLPSHSTDEDVGVKARNKLRASGSEDLSFDLRFDAKTAARIREIQVAKDQAVANEDYDQAKRLKQMEEQLKSIGLQLARLEVQKREAVANEDYDLAKKIKHEIGMLEASVGSNETQPILPIPAVAPSPSRSQVLPRIGALQRSSSNFSPRDMYPEEQPHVAKSGSFYGDGSGSLRQSGQGGFPGGNEQDPAGGADYGDEEEGVDGGPNPHFRGIPDAENLPDPDEIPPALAKESEELIAVIGPFFTRCVYSNLWNHRDAAIRKVTMEMDSYPVEPMRLLEVCSTLAQSGAGDRIAQVALSAFGLLDRMVSFGARVRRDDMCRILGNSMTQLINKLGESQAKVRDEAAAVLGRLAAAKNVGVAFVTSHLTKRSKKPLGLKLLQGRLLVLKKLLGDFELLPDGDFSVPGIMSFLEDCNCLAHQSREIRDAAKDITVALYLVVGADVEGYLKSLRPKQLEEYQAAFEAAETAKASNRHGGIGNVARRDEKPHEIQAPFDDEVDATADSEDEESVDEYTCPFCGVVDEKFDSDYLDQHFWASCKMLTPCKMCGQVIEIPTLNEHLLTECEMQQNHRECPRCGEAITAKFFERHVSLNDCPPRAPLNRANRCPLCHDDIAPGKKGWRRHLLEEGCPNNPRS
;
A
#
# COMPACT_ATOMS: atom_id res chain seq x y z
N MET A 1 8.22 -9.91 16.62
CA MET A 1 9.38 -9.59 17.49
C MET A 1 8.82 -8.77 18.63
N SER A 2 9.21 -9.07 19.87
CA SER A 2 8.69 -8.36 21.06
C SER A 2 9.33 -6.98 21.20
N LYS A 3 8.53 -5.98 21.62
CA LYS A 3 9.06 -4.79 22.27
C LYS A 3 9.78 -5.17 23.57
N LEU A 4 11.01 -4.69 23.72
CA LEU A 4 11.83 -4.83 24.92
C LEU A 4 11.60 -3.63 25.85
N ARG A 5 11.60 -3.88 27.16
CA ARG A 5 11.46 -2.82 28.17
C ARG A 5 12.82 -2.21 28.49
N PHE A 6 12.83 -0.91 28.77
CA PHE A 6 14.00 -0.20 29.26
C PHE A 6 13.57 0.89 30.26
N ALA A 7 14.54 1.46 30.96
CA ALA A 7 14.43 2.73 31.66
C ALA A 7 15.63 3.63 31.30
N VAL A 8 15.49 4.95 31.40
CA VAL A 8 16.63 5.88 31.29
C VAL A 8 17.52 5.73 32.52
N ALA A 9 18.76 5.28 32.31
CA ALA A 9 19.77 5.13 33.36
C ALA A 9 20.63 6.39 33.57
N ALA A 10 20.78 7.22 32.53
CA ALA A 10 21.45 8.52 32.62
C ALA A 10 21.12 9.42 31.42
N CYS A 11 21.12 10.74 31.64
CA CYS A 11 21.27 11.74 30.57
C CYS A 11 22.27 12.82 31.00
N THR A 12 22.88 13.53 30.04
CA THR A 12 23.79 14.65 30.34
C THR A 12 23.13 16.04 30.26
N SER A 13 21.89 16.11 29.80
CA SER A 13 21.08 17.34 29.76
C SER A 13 19.62 17.02 29.50
N GLU A 14 18.70 17.71 30.19
CA GLU A 14 17.26 17.66 29.97
C GLU A 14 16.62 19.04 30.24
N ASP A 15 15.49 19.32 29.60
CA ASP A 15 14.62 20.46 29.94
C ASP A 15 13.65 20.02 31.05
N ALA A 16 13.49 20.84 32.10
CA ALA A 16 12.66 20.50 33.26
C ALA A 16 11.16 20.33 32.94
N ALA A 17 10.69 20.76 31.75
CA ALA A 17 9.33 20.50 31.26
C ALA A 17 9.20 19.21 30.41
N PHE A 18 10.32 18.58 30.04
CA PHE A 18 10.45 17.43 29.13
C PHE A 18 11.61 16.50 29.59
N PRO A 19 11.56 15.97 30.83
CA PRO A 19 12.64 15.17 31.41
C PRO A 19 12.83 13.85 30.67
N ALA A 20 14.00 13.24 30.80
CA ALA A 20 14.35 12.02 30.06
C ALA A 20 13.43 10.82 30.40
N SER A 21 12.89 10.76 31.61
CA SER A 21 11.95 9.72 32.06
C SER A 21 10.62 9.67 31.29
N GLU A 22 10.24 10.72 30.55
CA GLU A 22 9.06 10.69 29.66
C GLU A 22 9.20 9.66 28.51
N LEU A 23 10.41 9.10 28.29
CA LEU A 23 10.68 8.04 27.31
C LEU A 23 10.40 6.62 27.83
N ASP A 24 10.30 6.43 29.15
CA ASP A 24 10.14 5.09 29.75
C ASP A 24 8.71 4.55 29.53
N GLU A 25 7.70 5.43 29.57
CA GLU A 25 6.29 5.08 29.36
C GLU A 25 5.75 5.60 28.02
N HIS A 26 5.42 4.66 27.13
CA HIS A 26 4.83 4.96 25.81
C HIS A 26 3.31 5.15 25.88
N ALA A 27 2.87 6.16 26.64
CA ALA A 27 1.48 6.58 26.67
C ALA A 27 1.21 7.66 25.61
N ALA A 28 -0.02 7.71 25.07
CA ALA A 28 -0.40 8.69 24.03
C ALA A 28 -0.38 10.17 24.48
N ASN A 29 -0.18 10.41 25.79
CA ASN A 29 0.02 11.72 26.41
C ASN A 29 1.48 12.01 26.82
N SER A 30 2.43 11.10 26.58
CA SER A 30 3.86 11.36 26.82
C SER A 30 4.31 12.57 25.99
N ARG A 31 5.05 13.47 26.65
CA ARG A 31 5.60 14.68 26.05
C ARG A 31 6.91 14.43 25.33
N GLY A 32 7.55 13.29 25.62
CA GLY A 32 8.90 12.97 25.20
C GLY A 32 9.96 13.80 25.93
N TYR A 33 11.20 13.50 25.61
CA TYR A 33 12.40 14.12 26.14
C TYR A 33 12.83 15.34 25.30
N MET A 34 13.33 16.39 25.94
CA MET A 34 14.11 17.44 25.27
C MET A 34 15.40 17.75 26.03
N THR A 35 16.48 18.07 25.31
CA THR A 35 17.72 18.62 25.88
C THR A 35 17.49 20.02 26.48
N ALA A 36 18.27 20.45 27.47
CA ALA A 36 18.17 21.79 28.02
C ALA A 36 18.40 22.91 26.98
N LYS A 37 17.79 24.07 27.22
CA LYS A 37 17.91 25.28 26.40
C LYS A 37 19.37 25.73 26.26
N ASN A 38 19.83 25.87 25.01
CA ASN A 38 21.19 26.23 24.63
C ASN A 38 22.30 25.36 25.29
N CYS A 39 22.03 24.06 25.47
CA CYS A 39 23.05 23.12 25.92
C CYS A 39 24.22 22.97 24.92
N ALA A 40 25.40 22.63 25.42
CA ALA A 40 26.56 22.35 24.58
C ALA A 40 26.49 20.92 24.01
N TYR A 41 26.61 20.74 22.70
CA TYR A 41 26.59 19.43 22.06
C TYR A 41 28.00 18.85 21.90
N PRO A 42 28.17 17.51 21.86
CA PRO A 42 27.12 16.49 21.92
C PRO A 42 26.58 16.22 23.33
N GLN A 43 25.34 15.75 23.39
CA GLN A 43 24.67 15.27 24.60
C GLN A 43 24.58 13.73 24.56
N GLU A 44 24.51 13.07 25.71
CA GLU A 44 24.36 11.61 25.82
C GLU A 44 23.14 11.22 26.63
N LEU A 45 22.48 10.13 26.19
CA LEU A 45 21.31 9.51 26.80
C LEU A 45 21.53 8.00 26.83
N VAL A 46 21.40 7.37 28.00
CA VAL A 46 21.63 5.93 28.21
C VAL A 46 20.35 5.25 28.67
N LEU A 47 19.95 4.21 27.94
CA LEU A 47 18.81 3.35 28.23
C LEU A 47 19.33 1.99 28.74
N GLN A 48 18.80 1.51 29.86
CA GLN A 48 19.11 0.20 30.44
C GLN A 48 17.93 -0.74 30.25
N LEU A 49 18.17 -1.93 29.69
CA LEU A 49 17.11 -2.88 29.36
C LEU A 49 16.65 -3.61 30.63
N SER A 50 15.35 -3.55 30.92
CA SER A 50 14.77 -4.00 32.19
C SER A 50 14.80 -5.52 32.35
N ASP A 51 14.86 -6.24 31.24
CA ASP A 51 14.91 -7.71 31.17
C ASP A 51 16.36 -8.24 31.12
N GLY A 52 17.35 -7.38 31.38
CA GLY A 52 18.77 -7.72 31.44
C GLY A 52 19.45 -7.67 30.06
N LEU A 53 20.34 -8.64 29.79
CA LEU A 53 20.99 -8.76 28.49
C LEU A 53 19.95 -9.23 27.46
N CYS A 54 19.74 -8.47 26.39
CA CYS A 54 18.80 -8.79 25.32
C CYS A 54 19.49 -8.76 23.96
N ARG A 55 19.04 -9.60 23.03
CA ARG A 55 19.37 -9.48 21.60
C ARG A 55 18.44 -8.44 20.98
N VAL A 56 18.96 -7.24 20.78
CA VAL A 56 18.21 -6.15 20.14
C VAL A 56 18.39 -6.26 18.64
N THR A 57 17.28 -6.37 17.92
CA THR A 57 17.23 -6.49 16.45
C THR A 57 16.81 -5.18 15.77
N GLN A 58 16.22 -4.25 16.51
CA GLN A 58 15.66 -3.02 15.95
C GLN A 58 15.62 -1.91 17.00
N VAL A 59 16.02 -0.71 16.60
CA VAL A 59 15.86 0.54 17.36
C VAL A 59 14.99 1.48 16.54
N GLN A 60 13.92 1.98 17.11
CA GLN A 60 13.00 2.93 16.47
C GLN A 60 12.98 4.23 17.27
N LEU A 61 13.19 5.37 16.61
CA LEU A 61 13.30 6.69 17.25
C LEU A 61 12.40 7.69 16.53
N LEU A 62 11.47 8.29 17.28
CA LEU A 62 10.56 9.32 16.77
C LEU A 62 11.07 10.71 17.17
N SER A 63 11.47 11.55 16.22
CA SER A 63 11.96 12.91 16.51
C SER A 63 10.81 13.91 16.69
N HIS A 64 11.02 14.93 17.54
CA HIS A 64 10.10 16.08 17.63
C HIS A 64 10.15 16.92 16.36
N GLN A 65 8.99 17.37 15.85
CA GLN A 65 8.81 17.95 14.51
C GLN A 65 9.58 19.26 14.23
N THR A 66 9.98 20.01 15.28
CA THR A 66 10.83 21.22 15.20
C THR A 66 12.18 21.11 15.91
N HIS A 67 12.37 20.12 16.80
CA HIS A 67 13.55 20.01 17.67
C HIS A 67 14.43 18.85 17.21
N ILE A 68 14.92 18.91 15.97
CA ILE A 68 15.47 17.75 15.27
C ILE A 68 16.99 17.75 15.32
N ALA A 69 17.63 16.68 15.78
CA ALA A 69 19.09 16.52 15.71
C ALA A 69 19.59 16.37 14.26
N THR A 70 20.70 17.01 13.92
CA THR A 70 21.41 16.76 12.66
C THR A 70 21.88 15.30 12.55
N LYS A 71 22.36 14.74 13.67
CA LYS A 71 22.97 13.41 13.78
C LYS A 71 22.77 12.83 15.18
N MET A 72 22.58 11.52 15.27
CA MET A 72 22.68 10.76 16.52
C MET A 72 23.57 9.53 16.30
N GLU A 73 24.43 9.20 17.25
CA GLU A 73 25.32 8.04 17.19
C GLU A 73 24.89 6.96 18.17
N LEU A 74 24.90 5.70 17.72
CA LEU A 74 24.45 4.54 18.47
C LEU A 74 25.65 3.79 19.05
N PHE A 75 25.59 3.53 20.35
CA PHE A 75 26.57 2.73 21.09
C PHE A 75 25.86 1.68 21.96
N VAL A 76 26.47 0.52 22.16
CA VAL A 76 25.93 -0.55 23.00
C VAL A 76 26.96 -1.06 24.01
N SER A 77 26.49 -1.58 25.15
CA SER A 77 27.30 -2.37 26.08
C SER A 77 26.55 -3.62 26.52
N LYS A 78 27.30 -4.68 26.79
CA LYS A 78 26.82 -5.92 27.45
C LYS A 78 26.88 -5.82 28.98
N SER A 79 27.41 -4.73 29.54
CA SER A 79 27.41 -4.49 30.99
C SER A 79 25.98 -4.33 31.51
N LEU A 80 25.59 -5.12 32.51
CA LEU A 80 24.27 -5.03 33.15
C LEU A 80 24.13 -3.77 34.01
N GLU A 81 25.24 -3.17 34.44
CA GLU A 81 25.29 -1.96 35.27
C GLU A 81 26.01 -0.81 34.55
N LEU A 82 25.55 0.42 34.80
CA LEU A 82 26.17 1.66 34.31
C LEU A 82 27.14 2.23 35.35
N GLN A 83 28.40 1.79 35.32
CA GLN A 83 29.47 2.24 36.23
C GLN A 83 30.16 3.51 35.72
N GLY A 84 29.38 4.50 35.26
CA GLY A 84 29.87 5.76 34.69
C GLY A 84 30.90 5.54 33.57
N ASP A 85 31.98 6.30 33.59
CA ASP A 85 33.09 6.26 32.61
C ASP A 85 33.82 4.91 32.52
N ALA A 86 33.69 4.02 33.51
CA ALA A 86 34.24 2.67 33.43
C ALA A 86 33.47 1.76 32.43
N THR A 87 32.24 2.14 32.08
CA THR A 87 31.35 1.37 31.22
C THR A 87 31.83 1.39 29.78
N ARG A 88 32.40 0.29 29.29
CA ARG A 88 32.85 0.19 27.90
C ARG A 88 31.66 0.09 26.94
N PHE A 89 31.58 1.04 26.01
CA PHE A 89 30.55 1.14 24.96
C PHE A 89 31.16 0.91 23.57
N ALA A 90 30.64 -0.05 22.82
CA ALA A 90 30.98 -0.29 21.43
C ALA A 90 30.12 0.60 20.51
N ARG A 91 30.74 1.33 19.58
CA ARG A 91 30.04 2.19 18.61
C ARG A 91 29.51 1.36 17.44
N LEU A 92 28.20 1.36 17.21
CA LEU A 92 27.58 0.67 16.08
C LEU A 92 27.57 1.52 14.81
N GLY A 93 27.34 2.83 14.94
CA GLY A 93 27.22 3.73 13.79
C GLY A 93 26.50 5.02 14.13
N PHE A 94 25.85 5.62 13.14
CA PHE A 94 25.07 6.84 13.30
C PHE A 94 23.86 6.89 12.37
N LEU A 95 22.87 7.69 12.76
CA LEU A 95 21.74 8.09 11.94
C LEU A 95 21.73 9.61 11.79
N THR A 96 21.15 10.10 10.70
CA THR A 96 20.82 11.51 10.47
C THR A 96 19.33 11.66 10.26
N LEU A 97 18.77 12.80 10.65
CA LEU A 97 17.36 13.14 10.49
C LEU A 97 17.25 14.34 9.53
N LYS A 98 16.15 14.46 8.79
CA LYS A 98 15.90 15.60 7.90
C LYS A 98 15.58 16.87 8.70
N ALA A 99 15.93 18.03 8.16
CA ALA A 99 15.54 19.34 8.73
C ALA A 99 14.02 19.62 8.72
N ASN A 100 13.21 18.78 8.07
CA ASN A 100 11.74 18.83 8.06
C ASN A 100 11.10 20.11 7.47
N THR A 101 11.89 20.96 6.82
CA THR A 101 11.46 22.11 6.02
C THR A 101 10.40 21.75 4.98
N GLU A 102 10.55 20.60 4.33
CA GLU A 102 9.61 20.03 3.34
C GLU A 102 8.16 19.94 3.84
N SER A 103 7.95 19.68 5.15
CA SER A 103 6.60 19.58 5.75
C SER A 103 6.15 20.86 6.47
N ARG A 104 6.91 21.96 6.36
CA ARG A 104 6.77 23.16 7.21
C ARG A 104 6.77 22.81 8.71
N TYR A 105 7.62 21.85 9.10
CA TYR A 105 7.76 21.36 10.48
C TYR A 105 6.49 20.71 11.09
N MET A 106 5.54 20.26 10.27
CA MET A 106 4.30 19.62 10.73
C MET A 106 4.42 18.10 10.93
N ALA A 107 5.30 17.42 10.19
CA ALA A 107 5.50 15.96 10.28
C ALA A 107 6.55 15.57 11.34
N ARG A 108 6.51 14.34 11.85
CA ARG A 108 7.58 13.75 12.69
C ARG A 108 8.33 12.67 11.92
N GLU A 109 9.67 12.67 11.94
CA GLU A 109 10.46 11.59 11.37
C GLU A 109 10.57 10.41 12.36
N LEU A 110 10.07 9.24 11.96
CA LEU A 110 10.32 7.97 12.64
C LEU A 110 11.51 7.26 11.96
N LYS A 111 12.67 7.24 12.62
CA LYS A 111 13.82 6.47 12.15
C LYS A 111 13.74 5.05 12.67
N THR A 112 13.82 4.06 11.78
CA THR A 112 14.07 2.66 12.16
C THR A 112 15.51 2.32 11.78
N VAL A 113 16.28 1.82 12.74
CA VAL A 113 17.62 1.28 12.55
C VAL A 113 17.57 -0.19 12.91
N HIS A 114 17.89 -1.06 11.96
CA HIS A 114 18.08 -2.49 12.23
C HIS A 114 19.52 -2.71 12.72
N ILE A 115 19.65 -3.50 13.76
CA ILE A 115 20.93 -3.95 14.34
C ILE A 115 20.77 -5.45 14.66
N ASP A 116 21.84 -6.15 15.05
CA ASP A 116 21.69 -7.49 15.62
C ASP A 116 22.76 -7.70 16.70
N GLN A 117 22.48 -7.20 17.89
CA GLN A 117 23.49 -7.04 18.94
C GLN A 117 22.95 -7.49 20.29
N GLU A 118 23.82 -8.09 21.11
CA GLU A 118 23.56 -8.28 22.53
C GLU A 118 23.78 -6.95 23.26
N VAL A 119 22.76 -6.48 23.97
CA VAL A 119 22.71 -5.16 24.62
C VAL A 119 22.06 -5.29 25.99
N ALA A 120 22.69 -4.70 27.00
CA ALA A 120 22.09 -4.40 28.30
C ALA A 120 21.98 -2.88 28.52
N LEU A 121 22.90 -2.10 27.92
CA LEU A 121 22.87 -0.64 27.88
C LEU A 121 22.96 -0.14 26.43
N LEU A 122 21.97 0.62 25.97
CA LEU A 122 22.02 1.37 24.70
C LEU A 122 22.30 2.84 25.01
N LYS A 123 23.34 3.42 24.40
CA LYS A 123 23.65 4.85 24.52
C LYS A 123 23.49 5.57 23.17
N LEU A 124 22.71 6.64 23.19
CA LEU A 124 22.62 7.63 22.13
C LEU A 124 23.56 8.79 22.43
N ARG A 125 24.38 9.19 21.46
CA ARG A 125 25.11 10.47 21.46
C ARG A 125 24.47 11.41 20.45
N ILE A 126 23.79 12.42 20.96
CA ILE A 126 22.97 13.39 20.23
C ILE A 126 23.86 14.58 19.84
N HIS A 127 23.91 14.92 18.55
CA HIS A 127 24.59 16.12 18.05
C HIS A 127 23.61 17.28 17.87
N ALA A 128 24.13 18.47 17.58
CA ALA A 128 23.36 19.72 17.49
C ALA A 128 22.15 19.66 16.56
N CYS A 129 21.14 20.49 16.82
CA CYS A 129 19.90 20.52 16.07
C CYS A 129 20.00 21.20 14.69
N HIS A 130 19.05 20.92 13.80
CA HIS A 130 18.77 21.74 12.63
C HIS A 130 18.17 23.08 13.05
N VAL A 131 18.83 24.18 12.73
CA VAL A 131 18.39 25.54 13.04
C VAL A 131 17.09 25.85 12.29
N ASN A 132 16.07 26.32 13.01
CA ASN A 132 14.78 26.74 12.45
C ASN A 132 14.06 27.74 13.36
N GLU A 133 13.11 28.48 12.79
CA GLU A 133 12.38 29.58 13.44
C GLU A 133 11.57 29.15 14.68
N HIS A 134 11.20 27.88 14.78
CA HIS A 134 10.46 27.33 15.92
C HIS A 134 11.37 26.76 17.03
N ASN A 135 12.68 26.75 16.84
CA ASN A 135 13.67 26.21 17.78
C ASN A 135 14.64 27.30 18.28
N LEU A 136 14.08 28.30 18.96
CA LEU A 136 14.81 29.50 19.44
C LEU A 136 15.92 29.21 20.46
N TYR A 137 15.96 28.00 21.03
CA TYR A 137 16.88 27.61 22.10
C TYR A 137 17.82 26.45 21.72
N ASN A 138 17.93 26.13 20.42
CA ASN A 138 18.80 25.08 19.89
C ASN A 138 18.64 23.71 20.57
N GLN A 139 17.40 23.33 20.91
CA GLN A 139 17.09 22.08 21.61
C GLN A 139 16.89 20.92 20.61
N VAL A 140 17.22 19.70 21.05
CA VAL A 140 16.81 18.45 20.42
C VAL A 140 15.70 17.81 21.27
N GLY A 141 14.69 17.25 20.61
CA GLY A 141 13.58 16.54 21.23
C GLY A 141 13.34 15.16 20.61
N ILE A 142 13.14 14.16 21.46
CA ILE A 142 12.82 12.77 21.10
C ILE A 142 11.45 12.44 21.70
N MET A 143 10.48 12.12 20.85
CA MET A 143 9.10 11.82 21.27
C MET A 143 8.94 10.41 21.83
N ALA A 144 9.68 9.44 21.28
CA ALA A 144 9.61 8.03 21.67
C ALA A 144 10.86 7.28 21.20
N ILE A 145 11.26 6.25 21.97
CA ILE A 145 12.28 5.28 21.57
C ILE A 145 11.73 3.87 21.82
N ASN A 146 11.66 3.05 20.78
CA ASN A 146 11.26 1.65 20.86
C ASN A 146 12.48 0.74 20.62
N LEU A 147 12.64 -0.27 21.47
CA LEU A 147 13.62 -1.34 21.26
C LEU A 147 12.84 -2.63 20.96
N CYS A 148 13.23 -3.38 19.93
CA CYS A 148 12.62 -4.67 19.61
C CYS A 148 13.68 -5.77 19.54
N GLY A 149 13.31 -6.98 19.95
CA GLY A 149 14.23 -8.11 20.05
C GLY A 149 13.72 -9.19 21.00
N GLU A 150 14.64 -9.92 21.62
CA GLU A 150 14.36 -10.98 22.61
C GLU A 150 15.35 -10.95 23.79
N PRO A 151 14.90 -11.26 25.03
CA PRO A 151 15.79 -11.33 26.19
C PRO A 151 16.66 -12.60 26.15
N LEU A 152 17.97 -12.43 26.35
CA LEU A 152 18.96 -13.52 26.46
C LEU A 152 19.06 -13.92 27.94
N GLY A 153 18.02 -14.62 28.40
CA GLY A 153 17.72 -14.78 29.81
C GLY A 153 18.84 -15.42 30.66
N LEU A 154 19.07 -14.82 31.84
CA LEU A 154 19.77 -15.44 32.95
C LEU A 154 18.76 -16.04 33.96
N LEU A 155 19.24 -16.99 34.77
CA LEU A 155 18.43 -17.71 35.75
C LEU A 155 18.06 -16.84 36.97
N PRO A 156 16.93 -17.13 37.65
CA PRO A 156 16.46 -16.31 38.78
C PRO A 156 17.26 -16.54 40.07
N SER A 157 17.46 -15.48 40.86
CA SER A 157 18.06 -15.58 42.20
C SER A 157 17.57 -14.48 43.15
N HIS A 158 16.65 -14.82 44.07
CA HIS A 158 16.37 -14.21 45.39
C HIS A 158 16.07 -12.69 45.47
N SER A 159 15.18 -12.18 46.33
CA SER A 159 14.12 -12.70 47.23
C SER A 159 13.42 -11.45 47.78
N THR A 160 12.10 -11.31 47.90
CA THR A 160 11.09 -12.19 48.54
C THR A 160 9.69 -11.97 47.92
N ASP A 161 8.60 -12.73 48.14
CA ASP A 161 8.30 -14.09 48.63
C ASP A 161 6.81 -14.41 48.24
N GLU A 162 6.15 -15.38 48.90
CA GLU A 162 4.70 -15.72 48.99
C GLU A 162 3.65 -14.76 48.33
N ASP A 163 2.62 -15.21 47.60
CA ASP A 163 1.96 -16.53 47.52
C ASP A 163 1.20 -16.73 46.15
N VAL A 164 0.71 -17.96 45.92
CA VAL A 164 -0.33 -18.41 44.98
C VAL A 164 0.04 -18.68 43.50
N GLY A 165 0.09 -19.96 43.16
CA GLY A 165 -0.79 -20.48 42.09
C GLY A 165 -0.19 -20.80 40.71
N VAL A 166 0.72 -21.76 40.63
CA VAL A 166 1.28 -22.30 39.36
C VAL A 166 0.20 -22.69 38.32
N LYS A 167 0.35 -22.22 37.08
CA LYS A 167 0.07 -22.99 35.85
C LYS A 167 0.86 -22.45 34.64
N ALA A 168 1.69 -23.31 34.05
CA ALA A 168 2.54 -22.94 32.93
C ALA A 168 1.72 -22.62 31.65
N ARG A 169 2.06 -21.53 30.97
CA ARG A 169 1.51 -21.18 29.65
C ARG A 169 2.41 -21.70 28.54
N ASN A 170 1.83 -22.49 27.63
CA ASN A 170 2.51 -22.97 26.43
C ASN A 170 2.90 -21.82 25.48
N LYS A 171 4.06 -21.96 24.83
CA LYS A 171 4.44 -21.11 23.68
C LYS A 171 3.49 -21.36 22.50
N LEU A 172 2.70 -20.36 22.12
CA LEU A 172 2.25 -20.18 20.73
C LEU A 172 2.87 -18.90 20.14
N ARG A 173 3.03 -18.88 18.82
CA ARG A 173 3.81 -17.86 18.11
C ARG A 173 3.03 -16.54 17.98
N ALA A 174 3.47 -15.50 18.69
CA ALA A 174 3.04 -14.13 18.43
C ALA A 174 3.65 -13.64 17.11
N SER A 175 2.84 -13.61 16.04
CA SER A 175 3.17 -12.96 14.78
C SER A 175 2.56 -11.56 14.75
N GLY A 176 3.37 -10.58 14.37
CA GLY A 176 3.02 -9.16 14.44
C GLY A 176 4.25 -8.33 14.81
N SER A 177 4.47 -7.25 14.07
CA SER A 177 5.35 -6.15 14.49
C SER A 177 4.49 -5.10 15.17
N GLU A 178 4.76 -4.83 16.44
CA GLU A 178 4.02 -3.85 17.25
C GLU A 178 4.29 -2.43 16.71
N ASP A 179 3.28 -1.80 16.11
CA ASP A 179 3.42 -0.50 15.44
C ASP A 179 3.28 0.67 16.43
N LEU A 180 4.33 1.47 16.60
CA LEU A 180 4.25 2.74 17.36
C LEU A 180 3.16 3.67 16.82
N SER A 181 2.92 3.65 15.49
CA SER A 181 1.87 4.45 14.89
C SER A 181 0.48 4.01 15.36
N PHE A 182 0.31 2.79 15.90
CA PHE A 182 -0.95 2.31 16.45
C PHE A 182 -1.14 2.71 17.93
N ASP A 183 -0.17 2.43 18.80
CA ASP A 183 -0.27 2.76 20.23
C ASP A 183 -0.38 4.28 20.48
N LEU A 184 0.25 5.12 19.65
CA LEU A 184 0.15 6.59 19.74
C LEU A 184 -1.21 7.17 19.32
N ARG A 185 -2.19 6.36 18.88
CA ARG A 185 -3.54 6.82 18.46
C ARG A 185 -4.63 6.63 19.49
N PHE A 186 -4.38 5.88 20.56
CA PHE A 186 -5.39 5.47 21.53
C PHE A 186 -4.87 5.66 22.95
N ASP A 187 -5.77 5.90 23.91
CA ASP A 187 -5.40 5.87 25.33
C ASP A 187 -5.00 4.45 25.76
N ALA A 188 -4.28 4.34 26.88
CA ALA A 188 -3.73 3.08 27.37
C ALA A 188 -4.81 2.01 27.67
N LYS A 189 -6.03 2.41 28.06
CA LYS A 189 -7.13 1.47 28.37
C LYS A 189 -7.76 0.95 27.09
N THR A 190 -8.11 1.83 26.16
CA THR A 190 -8.64 1.44 24.84
C THR A 190 -7.63 0.58 24.07
N ALA A 191 -6.35 0.96 24.08
CA ALA A 191 -5.28 0.16 23.45
C ALA A 191 -5.17 -1.25 24.07
N ALA A 192 -5.20 -1.37 25.40
CA ALA A 192 -5.21 -2.66 26.09
C ALA A 192 -6.44 -3.51 25.72
N ARG A 193 -7.64 -2.92 25.73
CA ARG A 193 -8.88 -3.63 25.41
C ARG A 193 -8.96 -4.06 23.94
N ILE A 194 -8.43 -3.27 23.00
CA ILE A 194 -8.29 -3.69 21.60
C ILE A 194 -7.38 -4.92 21.49
N ARG A 195 -6.26 -4.98 22.23
CA ARG A 195 -5.38 -6.16 22.26
C ARG A 195 -6.09 -7.41 22.82
N GLU A 196 -6.89 -7.27 23.87
CA GLU A 196 -7.69 -8.38 24.42
C GLU A 196 -8.67 -8.94 23.38
N ILE A 197 -9.39 -8.07 22.67
CA ILE A 197 -10.36 -8.46 21.64
C ILE A 197 -9.65 -9.12 20.44
N GLN A 198 -8.49 -8.60 20.03
CA GLN A 198 -7.66 -9.20 18.98
C GLN A 198 -7.22 -10.62 19.36
N VAL A 199 -6.70 -10.83 20.57
CA VAL A 199 -6.28 -12.16 21.06
C VAL A 199 -7.46 -13.12 21.15
N ALA A 200 -8.61 -12.67 21.65
CA ALA A 200 -9.83 -13.49 21.70
C ALA A 200 -10.34 -13.85 20.30
N LYS A 201 -10.26 -12.93 19.33
CA LYS A 201 -10.65 -13.15 17.94
C LYS A 201 -9.75 -14.19 17.27
N ASP A 202 -8.44 -14.07 17.45
CA ASP A 202 -7.48 -15.01 16.84
C ASP A 202 -7.62 -16.42 17.47
N GLN A 203 -7.92 -16.50 18.77
CA GLN A 203 -8.28 -17.76 19.43
C GLN A 203 -9.60 -18.36 18.90
N ALA A 204 -10.60 -17.52 18.61
CA ALA A 204 -11.86 -17.97 18.00
C ALA A 204 -11.65 -18.50 16.58
N VAL A 205 -10.82 -17.81 15.76
CA VAL A 205 -10.42 -18.28 14.42
C VAL A 205 -9.65 -19.61 14.51
N ALA A 206 -8.73 -19.76 15.46
CA ALA A 206 -7.98 -20.99 15.68
C ALA A 206 -8.84 -22.17 16.18
N ASN A 207 -10.01 -21.87 16.75
CA ASN A 207 -11.01 -22.86 17.20
C ASN A 207 -12.13 -23.10 16.17
N GLU A 208 -12.04 -22.51 14.97
CA GLU A 208 -13.07 -22.53 13.91
C GLU A 208 -14.44 -21.93 14.31
N ASP A 209 -14.53 -21.19 15.44
CA ASP A 209 -15.72 -20.42 15.82
C ASP A 209 -15.75 -19.07 15.06
N TYR A 210 -16.08 -19.17 13.78
CA TYR A 210 -16.15 -18.03 12.88
C TYR A 210 -17.23 -17.01 13.29
N ASP A 211 -18.28 -17.40 14.01
CA ASP A 211 -19.31 -16.48 14.48
C ASP A 211 -18.89 -15.72 15.76
N GLN A 212 -18.11 -16.32 16.66
CA GLN A 212 -17.42 -15.60 17.73
C GLN A 212 -16.36 -14.66 17.16
N ALA A 213 -15.51 -15.12 16.22
CA ALA A 213 -14.50 -14.29 15.57
C ALA A 213 -15.11 -13.06 14.85
N LYS A 214 -16.23 -13.26 14.16
CA LYS A 214 -17.00 -12.21 13.47
C LYS A 214 -17.63 -11.18 14.42
N ARG A 215 -18.11 -11.61 15.60
CA ARG A 215 -18.59 -10.70 16.65
C ARG A 215 -17.45 -9.90 17.27
N LEU A 216 -16.34 -10.56 17.61
CA LEU A 216 -15.17 -9.89 18.18
C LEU A 216 -14.56 -8.87 17.21
N LYS A 217 -14.50 -9.19 15.91
CA LYS A 217 -14.10 -8.23 14.86
C LYS A 217 -14.99 -6.97 14.83
N GLN A 218 -16.31 -7.11 14.96
CA GLN A 218 -17.21 -5.95 14.97
C GLN A 218 -17.01 -5.09 16.22
N MET A 219 -16.79 -5.71 17.38
CA MET A 219 -16.49 -5.01 18.63
C MET A 219 -15.13 -4.28 18.59
N GLU A 220 -14.13 -4.87 17.93
CA GLU A 220 -12.82 -4.27 17.66
C GLU A 220 -12.92 -3.04 16.75
N GLU A 221 -13.70 -3.13 15.65
CA GLU A 221 -13.94 -2.03 14.71
C GLU A 221 -14.69 -0.87 15.39
N GLN A 222 -15.69 -1.17 16.22
CA GLN A 222 -16.41 -0.17 17.02
C GLN A 222 -15.50 0.51 18.05
N LEU A 223 -14.72 -0.26 18.82
CA LEU A 223 -13.84 0.29 19.85
C LEU A 223 -12.72 1.17 19.25
N LYS A 224 -12.17 0.79 18.08
CA LYS A 224 -11.25 1.64 17.31
C LYS A 224 -11.90 2.96 16.86
N SER A 225 -13.17 2.92 16.45
CA SER A 225 -13.91 4.14 16.07
C SER A 225 -14.10 5.08 17.26
N ILE A 226 -14.53 4.56 18.41
CA ILE A 226 -14.79 5.38 19.61
C ILE A 226 -13.48 5.93 20.19
N GLY A 227 -12.41 5.12 20.24
CA GLY A 227 -11.08 5.57 20.69
C GLY A 227 -10.52 6.72 19.85
N LEU A 228 -10.74 6.70 18.53
CA LEU A 228 -10.32 7.79 17.64
C LEU A 228 -11.15 9.08 17.85
N GLN A 229 -12.44 8.95 18.19
CA GLN A 229 -13.31 10.08 18.54
C GLN A 229 -12.90 10.70 19.88
N LEU A 230 -12.64 9.88 20.90
CA LEU A 230 -12.12 10.33 22.20
C LEU A 230 -10.79 11.08 22.05
N ALA A 231 -9.83 10.52 21.31
CA ALA A 231 -8.54 11.16 21.04
C ALA A 231 -8.67 12.52 20.33
N ARG A 232 -9.66 12.68 19.43
CA ARG A 232 -9.96 13.96 18.77
C ARG A 232 -10.54 14.99 19.76
N LEU A 233 -11.53 14.60 20.55
CA LEU A 233 -12.17 15.49 21.53
C LEU A 233 -11.19 15.88 22.66
N GLU A 234 -10.28 14.98 23.04
CA GLU A 234 -9.15 15.27 23.94
C GLU A 234 -8.26 16.42 23.44
N VAL A 235 -7.98 16.46 22.13
CA VAL A 235 -7.22 17.56 21.49
C VAL A 235 -8.05 18.84 21.46
N GLN A 236 -9.30 18.79 20.99
CA GLN A 236 -10.16 19.97 20.88
C GLN A 236 -10.48 20.59 22.26
N LYS A 237 -10.61 19.78 23.32
CA LYS A 237 -10.70 20.24 24.72
C LYS A 237 -9.45 21.02 25.13
N ARG A 238 -8.27 20.55 24.73
CA ARG A 238 -6.98 21.17 25.06
C ARG A 238 -6.79 22.50 24.31
N GLU A 239 -7.20 22.56 23.05
CA GLU A 239 -7.21 23.77 22.23
C GLU A 239 -8.20 24.81 22.78
N ALA A 240 -9.43 24.40 23.13
CA ALA A 240 -10.41 25.28 23.76
C ALA A 240 -9.91 25.88 25.10
N VAL A 241 -9.27 25.08 25.96
CA VAL A 241 -8.64 25.56 27.20
C VAL A 241 -7.45 26.50 26.92
N ALA A 242 -6.64 26.23 25.90
CA ALA A 242 -5.51 27.09 25.53
C ALA A 242 -5.94 28.43 24.92
N ASN A 243 -7.12 28.47 24.29
CA ASN A 243 -7.74 29.68 23.72
C ASN A 243 -8.69 30.40 24.70
N GLU A 244 -8.69 30.02 25.99
CA GLU A 244 -9.57 30.54 27.05
C GLU A 244 -11.09 30.38 26.80
N ASP A 245 -11.50 29.54 25.84
CA ASP A 245 -12.91 29.18 25.60
C ASP A 245 -13.35 28.07 26.58
N TYR A 246 -13.58 28.48 27.82
CA TYR A 246 -14.00 27.60 28.91
C TYR A 246 -15.40 26.98 28.69
N ASP A 247 -16.28 27.62 27.92
CA ASP A 247 -17.62 27.08 27.63
C ASP A 247 -17.60 26.00 26.54
N LEU A 248 -16.77 26.16 25.51
CA LEU A 248 -16.48 25.09 24.55
C LEU A 248 -15.76 23.92 25.23
N ALA A 249 -14.74 24.19 26.05
CA ALA A 249 -14.03 23.16 26.81
C ALA A 249 -14.97 22.36 27.74
N LYS A 250 -15.97 23.04 28.34
CA LYS A 250 -17.00 22.43 29.19
C LYS A 250 -17.98 21.55 28.40
N LYS A 251 -18.38 21.97 27.19
CA LYS A 251 -19.20 21.15 26.27
C LYS A 251 -18.45 19.88 25.84
N ILE A 252 -17.22 20.03 25.35
CA ILE A 252 -16.38 18.90 24.91
C ILE A 252 -16.09 17.93 26.06
N LYS A 253 -15.87 18.44 27.30
CA LYS A 253 -15.73 17.59 28.49
C LYS A 253 -16.98 16.74 28.77
N HIS A 254 -18.18 17.26 28.52
CA HIS A 254 -19.43 16.49 28.67
C HIS A 254 -19.56 15.41 27.59
N GLU A 255 -19.22 15.75 26.34
CA GLU A 255 -19.23 14.83 25.19
C GLU A 255 -18.26 13.65 25.38
N ILE A 256 -17.03 13.92 25.85
CA ILE A 256 -16.06 12.89 26.25
C ILE A 256 -16.69 11.94 27.29
N GLY A 257 -17.31 12.48 28.34
CA GLY A 257 -17.93 11.66 29.40
C GLY A 257 -19.09 10.78 28.90
N MET A 258 -19.84 11.22 27.88
CA MET A 258 -20.87 10.38 27.24
C MET A 258 -20.24 9.24 26.41
N LEU A 259 -19.15 9.52 25.70
CA LEU A 259 -18.43 8.50 24.92
C LEU A 259 -17.70 7.50 25.83
N GLU A 260 -17.08 7.94 26.92
CA GLU A 260 -16.51 7.06 27.95
C GLU A 260 -17.57 6.12 28.56
N ALA A 261 -18.76 6.65 28.87
CA ALA A 261 -19.89 5.83 29.33
C ALA A 261 -20.39 4.82 28.27
N SER A 262 -20.29 5.16 26.97
CA SER A 262 -20.60 4.22 25.89
C SER A 262 -19.58 3.07 25.79
N VAL A 263 -18.30 3.32 26.13
CA VAL A 263 -17.28 2.26 26.22
C VAL A 263 -17.53 1.37 27.42
N GLY A 264 -17.79 1.94 28.61
CA GLY A 264 -18.15 1.19 29.82
C GLY A 264 -19.41 0.32 29.64
N SER A 265 -20.36 0.75 28.81
CA SER A 265 -21.56 -0.03 28.46
C SER A 265 -21.25 -1.31 27.69
N ASN A 266 -20.06 -1.44 27.06
CA ASN A 266 -19.60 -2.66 26.41
C ASN A 266 -18.76 -3.57 27.33
N GLU A 267 -18.43 -3.15 28.56
CA GLU A 267 -17.68 -4.00 29.52
C GLU A 267 -18.53 -5.13 30.11
N THR A 268 -19.86 -4.98 30.13
CA THR A 268 -20.79 -5.91 30.79
C THR A 268 -21.29 -7.07 29.93
N GLN A 269 -20.84 -7.22 28.67
CA GLN A 269 -21.13 -8.41 27.87
C GLN A 269 -20.16 -9.56 28.25
N PRO A 270 -20.63 -10.69 28.80
CA PRO A 270 -19.73 -11.78 29.20
C PRO A 270 -19.13 -12.49 27.99
N ILE A 271 -17.80 -12.62 27.96
CA ILE A 271 -17.12 -13.56 27.07
C ILE A 271 -17.43 -14.97 27.60
N LEU A 272 -18.40 -15.65 26.98
CA LEU A 272 -18.89 -16.96 27.43
C LEU A 272 -17.76 -18.01 27.42
N PRO A 273 -17.46 -18.67 28.55
CA PRO A 273 -16.55 -19.80 28.58
C PRO A 273 -17.12 -21.01 27.81
N ILE A 274 -16.28 -21.67 27.03
CA ILE A 274 -16.66 -22.89 26.29
C ILE A 274 -16.86 -24.06 27.29
N PRO A 275 -17.98 -24.78 27.27
CA PRO A 275 -18.16 -25.99 28.08
C PRO A 275 -17.18 -27.09 27.67
N ALA A 276 -16.49 -27.70 28.64
CA ALA A 276 -15.59 -28.81 28.37
C ALA A 276 -16.38 -30.04 27.87
N VAL A 277 -16.07 -30.50 26.65
CA VAL A 277 -16.68 -31.69 26.07
C VAL A 277 -16.16 -32.94 26.80
N ALA A 278 -16.99 -33.53 27.64
CA ALA A 278 -16.71 -34.82 28.26
C ALA A 278 -16.83 -35.95 27.20
N PRO A 279 -15.91 -36.92 27.16
CA PRO A 279 -16.01 -38.06 26.26
C PRO A 279 -17.11 -39.02 26.72
N SER A 280 -17.99 -39.42 25.80
CA SER A 280 -19.02 -40.44 26.04
C SER A 280 -18.76 -41.71 25.20
N PRO A 281 -18.92 -42.92 25.77
CA PRO A 281 -18.51 -44.16 25.11
C PRO A 281 -19.59 -44.75 24.19
N SER A 282 -19.16 -45.60 23.27
CA SER A 282 -20.05 -46.37 22.41
C SER A 282 -20.62 -47.62 23.12
N ARG A 283 -21.95 -47.86 22.99
CA ARG A 283 -22.58 -49.08 22.40
C ARG A 283 -23.90 -49.52 23.09
N SER A 284 -24.83 -50.01 22.26
CA SER A 284 -25.96 -50.94 22.53
C SER A 284 -27.30 -50.43 23.11
N GLN A 285 -28.36 -50.62 22.28
CA GLN A 285 -29.69 -51.22 22.58
C GLN A 285 -30.57 -50.55 23.67
N VAL A 286 -31.82 -50.14 23.42
CA VAL A 286 -33.02 -50.99 23.21
C VAL A 286 -34.20 -50.14 22.66
N LEU A 287 -35.15 -50.77 21.94
CA LEU A 287 -36.41 -50.19 21.42
C LEU A 287 -37.60 -50.46 22.38
N PRO A 288 -38.66 -49.61 22.45
CA PRO A 288 -39.77 -49.74 21.49
C PRO A 288 -40.63 -48.49 21.15
N ARG A 289 -41.36 -48.61 20.01
CA ARG A 289 -42.75 -48.15 19.64
C ARG A 289 -43.44 -47.02 20.46
N ILE A 290 -44.30 -46.15 19.90
CA ILE A 290 -45.34 -46.26 18.84
C ILE A 290 -45.40 -44.90 18.09
N GLY A 291 -45.26 -44.76 16.76
CA GLY A 291 -46.30 -44.94 15.72
C GLY A 291 -46.71 -43.55 15.13
N ALA A 292 -47.52 -43.37 14.07
CA ALA A 292 -47.87 -44.20 12.90
C ALA A 292 -48.84 -43.43 11.96
N LEU A 293 -48.41 -42.96 10.79
CA LEU A 293 -49.21 -42.44 9.64
C LEU A 293 -48.28 -42.50 8.40
N GLN A 294 -48.47 -43.36 7.39
CA GLN A 294 -49.34 -43.22 6.20
C GLN A 294 -49.10 -41.90 5.42
N ARG A 295 -48.80 -41.90 4.10
CA ARG A 295 -49.12 -42.89 3.02
C ARG A 295 -48.12 -42.86 1.81
N SER A 296 -48.08 -43.99 1.09
CA SER A 296 -47.86 -44.22 -0.38
C SER A 296 -47.54 -43.03 -1.33
N SER A 297 -46.80 -43.14 -2.46
CA SER A 297 -46.13 -44.23 -3.23
C SER A 297 -45.51 -43.62 -4.54
N SER A 298 -44.63 -44.20 -5.39
CA SER A 298 -43.83 -45.45 -5.46
C SER A 298 -42.91 -45.47 -6.71
N ASN A 299 -41.83 -46.26 -6.69
CA ASN A 299 -41.13 -46.97 -7.81
C ASN A 299 -40.70 -46.23 -9.10
N PHE A 300 -39.39 -46.20 -9.42
CA PHE A 300 -38.81 -47.15 -10.42
C PHE A 300 -37.26 -47.23 -10.42
N SER A 301 -36.75 -48.42 -10.71
CA SER A 301 -35.35 -48.89 -10.95
C SER A 301 -35.49 -50.37 -11.38
N PRO A 302 -34.59 -51.08 -12.12
CA PRO A 302 -33.18 -51.32 -11.74
C PRO A 302 -32.17 -51.68 -12.90
N ARG A 303 -31.01 -52.27 -12.52
CA ARG A 303 -30.10 -53.18 -13.25
C ARG A 303 -28.91 -52.60 -14.04
N ASP A 304 -27.78 -53.29 -14.22
CA ASP A 304 -27.01 -54.29 -13.43
C ASP A 304 -25.69 -54.59 -14.21
N MET A 305 -24.52 -54.70 -13.56
CA MET A 305 -23.49 -55.76 -13.77
C MET A 305 -22.16 -55.50 -13.00
N TYR A 306 -21.52 -56.59 -12.59
CA TYR A 306 -20.24 -56.79 -11.86
C TYR A 306 -19.42 -57.88 -12.63
N PRO A 307 -18.21 -58.38 -12.26
CA PRO A 307 -17.59 -58.44 -10.92
C PRO A 307 -16.06 -58.16 -10.80
N GLU A 308 -15.56 -58.30 -9.56
CA GLU A 308 -14.15 -58.30 -9.12
C GLU A 308 -13.53 -59.72 -9.18
N GLU A 309 -12.22 -59.86 -8.85
CA GLU A 309 -11.76 -60.88 -7.88
C GLU A 309 -10.34 -60.62 -7.30
N GLN A 310 -10.09 -61.11 -6.07
CA GLN A 310 -8.77 -61.20 -5.39
C GLN A 310 -8.71 -62.40 -4.43
N PRO A 311 -7.54 -63.04 -4.25
CA PRO A 311 -7.16 -63.78 -3.02
C PRO A 311 -5.88 -63.20 -2.37
N HIS A 312 -5.78 -62.93 -1.05
CA HIS A 312 -5.68 -63.86 0.11
C HIS A 312 -4.28 -64.54 0.28
N VAL A 313 -3.67 -64.74 1.47
CA VAL A 313 -3.87 -64.26 2.88
C VAL A 313 -2.67 -64.69 3.80
N ALA A 314 -2.57 -64.17 5.05
CA ALA A 314 -1.82 -64.72 6.23
C ALA A 314 -0.26 -64.68 6.27
N LYS A 315 0.43 -64.77 7.45
CA LYS A 315 0.22 -64.23 8.84
C LYS A 315 1.44 -64.53 9.77
N SER A 316 1.65 -63.70 10.81
CA SER A 316 2.27 -64.00 12.14
C SER A 316 3.77 -64.37 12.29
N GLY A 317 4.41 -63.97 13.42
CA GLY A 317 5.36 -64.88 14.13
C GLY A 317 6.62 -64.36 14.88
N SER A 318 6.48 -63.63 16.00
CA SER A 318 7.39 -63.55 17.18
C SER A 318 8.94 -63.58 17.07
N PHE A 319 9.56 -62.42 17.31
CA PHE A 319 10.57 -62.11 18.35
C PHE A 319 11.27 -63.25 19.15
N TYR A 320 12.61 -63.31 19.05
CA TYR A 320 13.69 -63.46 20.06
C TYR A 320 15.04 -63.42 19.29
N GLY A 321 16.21 -62.98 19.78
CA GLY A 321 16.56 -62.24 21.00
C GLY A 321 18.08 -62.27 21.28
N ASP A 322 18.71 -61.10 21.45
CA ASP A 322 20.05 -60.81 22.06
C ASP A 322 21.34 -61.51 21.53
N GLY A 323 22.51 -60.91 21.76
CA GLY A 323 23.83 -61.51 21.50
C GLY A 323 24.90 -60.55 20.96
N SER A 324 25.79 -60.07 21.84
CA SER A 324 26.98 -59.27 21.47
C SER A 324 28.27 -60.11 21.48
N GLY A 325 29.30 -59.72 20.70
CA GLY A 325 30.60 -60.43 20.67
C GLY A 325 31.65 -59.75 19.79
N SER A 326 32.71 -59.23 20.40
CA SER A 326 33.71 -58.35 19.78
C SER A 326 35.05 -59.05 19.41
N LEU A 327 35.97 -58.26 18.83
CA LEU A 327 37.44 -58.40 18.81
C LEU A 327 38.20 -59.20 17.69
N ARG A 328 38.78 -58.42 16.76
CA ARG A 328 40.23 -58.21 16.47
C ARG A 328 41.16 -59.32 15.89
N GLN A 329 42.24 -58.79 15.28
CA GLN A 329 43.54 -59.38 14.88
C GLN A 329 43.58 -60.19 13.57
N SER A 330 44.70 -60.30 12.84
CA SER A 330 45.90 -59.42 12.65
C SER A 330 46.75 -60.02 11.52
N GLY A 331 47.48 -59.21 10.75
CA GLY A 331 48.47 -59.70 9.79
C GLY A 331 49.41 -58.59 9.28
N GLN A 332 50.70 -58.72 9.55
CA GLN A 332 51.72 -57.68 9.26
C GLN A 332 53.02 -58.35 8.77
N GLY A 333 53.74 -57.73 7.85
CA GLY A 333 55.09 -58.18 7.49
C GLY A 333 55.75 -57.43 6.32
N GLY A 334 57.01 -57.02 6.52
CA GLY A 334 57.98 -56.78 5.43
C GLY A 334 58.06 -55.37 4.81
N PHE A 335 59.14 -54.66 5.13
CA PHE A 335 59.71 -53.49 4.44
C PHE A 335 61.17 -53.84 4.07
N PRO A 336 61.96 -53.03 3.32
CA PRO A 336 61.63 -51.90 2.42
C PRO A 336 62.39 -51.93 1.05
N GLY A 337 62.17 -50.94 0.18
CA GLY A 337 63.25 -50.35 -0.64
C GLY A 337 62.95 -50.04 -2.12
N GLY A 338 63.27 -48.81 -2.55
CA GLY A 338 63.31 -48.39 -3.96
C GLY A 338 62.63 -47.03 -4.24
N ASN A 339 63.38 -46.07 -4.80
CA ASN A 339 62.82 -44.87 -5.42
C ASN A 339 62.55 -45.15 -6.91
N GLU A 340 61.53 -44.52 -7.52
CA GLU A 340 61.68 -43.72 -8.76
C GLU A 340 60.37 -43.02 -9.21
N GLN A 341 60.50 -41.72 -9.51
CA GLN A 341 59.82 -40.88 -10.52
C GLN A 341 58.37 -41.19 -10.98
N ASP A 342 57.45 -40.26 -10.65
CA ASP A 342 56.42 -39.56 -11.46
C ASP A 342 55.83 -40.16 -12.78
N PRO A 343 54.58 -39.80 -13.20
CA PRO A 343 53.54 -39.01 -12.51
C PRO A 343 52.07 -39.54 -12.63
N ALA A 344 51.13 -38.77 -12.04
CA ALA A 344 49.68 -38.68 -12.29
C ALA A 344 48.73 -39.77 -11.73
N GLY A 345 47.61 -39.36 -11.09
CA GLY A 345 46.51 -40.33 -10.81
C GLY A 345 45.36 -40.05 -9.81
N GLY A 346 45.08 -38.82 -9.34
CA GLY A 346 43.75 -38.46 -8.77
C GLY A 346 43.39 -38.88 -7.31
N ALA A 347 42.66 -37.97 -6.62
CA ALA A 347 42.05 -38.10 -5.27
C ALA A 347 43.04 -38.35 -4.10
N ASP A 348 42.77 -37.96 -2.84
CA ASP A 348 41.51 -37.61 -2.18
C ASP A 348 41.74 -36.63 -0.98
N TYR A 349 40.66 -36.14 -0.35
CA TYR A 349 40.53 -35.31 0.87
C TYR A 349 41.73 -34.55 1.48
N GLY A 350 41.51 -33.24 1.70
CA GLY A 350 42.16 -32.45 2.75
C GLY A 350 41.25 -31.30 3.23
N ASP A 351 41.01 -31.21 4.54
CA ASP A 351 40.39 -30.03 5.16
C ASP A 351 41.46 -28.92 5.31
N GLU A 352 41.20 -27.72 4.80
CA GLU A 352 41.91 -26.50 5.18
C GLU A 352 40.90 -25.35 5.43
N GLU A 353 40.94 -24.77 6.62
CA GLU A 353 40.20 -23.56 6.98
C GLU A 353 40.93 -22.29 6.50
N GLU A 354 40.21 -21.16 6.46
CA GLU A 354 40.71 -19.79 6.26
C GLU A 354 41.49 -19.46 4.97
N GLY A 355 40.73 -19.14 3.91
CA GLY A 355 41.25 -18.49 2.69
C GLY A 355 40.43 -17.27 2.28
N VAL A 356 40.61 -16.12 2.96
CA VAL A 356 40.07 -14.83 2.47
C VAL A 356 40.97 -14.28 1.37
N ASP A 357 40.86 -14.85 0.17
CA ASP A 357 41.53 -14.29 -1.01
C ASP A 357 40.70 -13.12 -1.58
N GLY A 358 41.31 -11.94 -1.64
CA GLY A 358 40.69 -10.69 -2.08
C GLY A 358 40.58 -10.54 -3.60
N GLY A 359 40.41 -11.65 -4.32
CA GLY A 359 40.29 -11.68 -5.77
C GLY A 359 38.90 -11.25 -6.26
N PRO A 360 38.78 -10.67 -7.47
CA PRO A 360 37.49 -10.38 -8.07
C PRO A 360 36.73 -11.68 -8.39
N ASN A 361 35.47 -11.75 -7.98
CA ASN A 361 34.55 -12.86 -8.21
C ASN A 361 34.49 -13.17 -9.72
N PRO A 362 34.89 -14.39 -10.16
CA PRO A 362 35.01 -14.72 -11.58
C PRO A 362 33.67 -14.62 -12.32
N HIS A 363 32.55 -14.82 -11.62
CA HIS A 363 31.21 -14.75 -12.20
C HIS A 363 30.72 -13.32 -12.46
N PHE A 364 31.30 -12.29 -11.83
CA PHE A 364 30.92 -10.88 -12.05
C PHE A 364 31.93 -10.07 -12.87
N ARG A 365 33.02 -10.70 -13.33
CA ARG A 365 34.05 -10.09 -14.18
C ARG A 365 33.44 -9.34 -15.39
N GLY A 366 33.84 -8.09 -15.57
CA GLY A 366 33.29 -7.17 -16.57
C GLY A 366 32.13 -6.29 -16.08
N ILE A 367 31.69 -6.43 -14.83
CA ILE A 367 30.68 -5.58 -14.17
C ILE A 367 31.39 -4.80 -13.04
N PRO A 368 31.95 -3.59 -13.29
CA PRO A 368 32.94 -2.95 -12.40
C PRO A 368 32.48 -2.67 -10.96
N ASP A 369 31.17 -2.50 -10.76
CA ASP A 369 30.50 -2.28 -9.49
C ASP A 369 30.06 -3.58 -8.78
N ALA A 370 30.31 -4.74 -9.40
CA ALA A 370 29.98 -6.07 -8.89
C ALA A 370 31.17 -7.05 -8.81
N GLU A 371 32.34 -6.73 -9.37
CA GLU A 371 33.49 -7.66 -9.43
C GLU A 371 33.94 -8.16 -8.05
N ASN A 372 33.73 -7.40 -6.97
CA ASN A 372 34.12 -7.79 -5.60
C ASN A 372 32.92 -8.20 -4.72
N LEU A 373 31.80 -8.65 -5.31
CA LEU A 373 30.68 -9.18 -4.54
C LEU A 373 30.98 -10.61 -4.04
N PRO A 374 30.56 -10.95 -2.80
CA PRO A 374 30.66 -12.32 -2.29
C PRO A 374 29.73 -13.24 -3.08
N ASP A 375 29.91 -14.55 -2.90
CA ASP A 375 28.97 -15.52 -3.47
C ASP A 375 27.58 -15.41 -2.79
N PRO A 376 26.48 -15.62 -3.54
CA PRO A 376 25.13 -15.61 -2.98
C PRO A 376 24.89 -16.84 -2.08
N ASP A 377 23.96 -16.74 -1.13
CA ASP A 377 23.50 -17.87 -0.33
C ASP A 377 23.02 -19.08 -1.19
N GLU A 378 22.95 -20.27 -0.60
CA GLU A 378 22.30 -21.41 -1.25
C GLU A 378 20.77 -21.27 -1.25
N ILE A 379 20.13 -21.70 -2.34
CA ILE A 379 18.67 -21.73 -2.44
C ILE A 379 18.12 -23.05 -1.87
N PRO A 380 16.97 -23.04 -1.17
CA PRO A 380 16.39 -24.27 -0.61
C PRO A 380 16.13 -25.35 -1.69
N PRO A 381 16.33 -26.65 -1.41
CA PRO A 381 16.19 -27.71 -2.41
C PRO A 381 14.83 -27.77 -3.13
N ALA A 382 13.75 -27.33 -2.48
CA ALA A 382 12.44 -27.19 -3.11
C ALA A 382 12.45 -26.08 -4.19
N LEU A 383 13.00 -24.91 -3.87
CA LEU A 383 13.14 -23.80 -4.81
C LEU A 383 14.15 -24.12 -5.93
N ALA A 384 15.21 -24.86 -5.62
CA ALA A 384 16.14 -25.36 -6.63
C ALA A 384 15.44 -26.26 -7.66
N LYS A 385 14.55 -27.14 -7.21
CA LYS A 385 13.72 -27.98 -8.09
C LYS A 385 12.69 -27.18 -8.90
N GLU A 386 12.07 -26.17 -8.29
CA GLU A 386 11.16 -25.24 -9.01
C GLU A 386 11.93 -24.37 -10.02
N SER A 387 13.24 -24.18 -9.83
CA SER A 387 14.13 -23.37 -10.66
C SER A 387 15.00 -24.19 -11.63
N GLU A 388 14.71 -25.49 -11.83
CA GLU A 388 15.55 -26.42 -12.60
C GLU A 388 15.91 -25.88 -14.00
N GLU A 389 14.96 -25.23 -14.68
CA GLU A 389 15.16 -24.62 -16.00
C GLU A 389 16.05 -23.37 -15.97
N LEU A 390 16.01 -22.57 -14.89
CA LEU A 390 16.99 -21.47 -14.72
C LEU A 390 18.38 -22.04 -14.49
N ILE A 391 18.51 -23.05 -13.62
CA ILE A 391 19.79 -23.71 -13.32
C ILE A 391 20.39 -24.33 -14.59
N ALA A 392 19.55 -24.94 -15.45
CA ALA A 392 19.99 -25.56 -16.70
C ALA A 392 20.41 -24.57 -17.81
N VAL A 393 20.00 -23.30 -17.73
CA VAL A 393 20.26 -22.28 -18.77
C VAL A 393 21.25 -21.21 -18.31
N ILE A 394 21.00 -20.55 -17.17
CA ILE A 394 21.90 -19.52 -16.61
C ILE A 394 22.87 -20.05 -15.54
N GLY A 395 22.77 -21.33 -15.19
CA GLY A 395 23.64 -21.96 -14.19
C GLY A 395 23.19 -21.74 -12.74
N PRO A 396 23.72 -22.55 -11.79
CA PRO A 396 23.33 -22.49 -10.38
C PRO A 396 23.75 -21.17 -9.71
N PHE A 397 24.88 -20.58 -10.12
CA PHE A 397 25.39 -19.33 -9.55
C PHE A 397 24.42 -18.16 -9.80
N PHE A 398 24.12 -17.82 -11.06
CA PHE A 398 23.22 -16.71 -11.35
C PHE A 398 21.78 -16.99 -10.89
N THR A 399 21.36 -18.27 -10.81
CA THR A 399 20.08 -18.63 -10.18
C THR A 399 20.08 -18.29 -8.68
N ARG A 400 21.13 -18.64 -7.92
CA ARG A 400 21.30 -18.20 -6.52
C ARG A 400 21.31 -16.66 -6.41
N CYS A 401 21.97 -15.97 -7.32
CA CYS A 401 21.96 -14.50 -7.36
C CYS A 401 20.56 -13.91 -7.51
N VAL A 402 19.73 -14.46 -8.41
CA VAL A 402 18.34 -13.99 -8.65
C VAL A 402 17.46 -14.10 -7.40
N TYR A 403 17.66 -15.13 -6.57
CA TYR A 403 16.93 -15.32 -5.31
C TYR A 403 17.63 -14.72 -4.07
N SER A 404 18.83 -14.17 -4.22
CA SER A 404 19.61 -13.63 -3.10
C SER A 404 18.94 -12.39 -2.49
N ASN A 405 19.01 -12.28 -1.16
CA ASN A 405 18.51 -11.12 -0.42
C ASN A 405 19.23 -9.81 -0.83
N LEU A 406 20.51 -9.91 -1.18
CA LEU A 406 21.32 -8.77 -1.63
C LEU A 406 20.93 -8.33 -3.04
N TRP A 407 20.44 -7.09 -3.16
CA TRP A 407 19.97 -6.55 -4.44
C TRP A 407 21.10 -6.41 -5.47
N ASN A 408 22.35 -6.20 -5.01
CA ASN A 408 23.54 -6.17 -5.87
C ASN A 408 23.68 -7.47 -6.69
N HIS A 409 23.41 -8.64 -6.09
CA HIS A 409 23.47 -9.92 -6.80
C HIS A 409 22.39 -10.02 -7.87
N ARG A 410 21.16 -9.55 -7.57
CA ARG A 410 20.05 -9.52 -8.53
C ARG A 410 20.33 -8.58 -9.71
N ASP A 411 20.87 -7.38 -9.43
CA ASP A 411 21.29 -6.42 -10.46
C ASP A 411 22.42 -6.97 -11.35
N ALA A 412 23.49 -7.45 -10.72
CA ALA A 412 24.69 -7.94 -11.40
C ALA A 412 24.40 -9.19 -12.24
N ALA A 413 23.60 -10.14 -11.73
CA ALA A 413 23.20 -11.32 -12.50
C ALA A 413 22.36 -10.95 -13.73
N ILE A 414 21.38 -10.05 -13.60
CA ILE A 414 20.59 -9.59 -14.76
C ILE A 414 21.49 -8.89 -15.78
N ARG A 415 22.40 -8.01 -15.36
CA ARG A 415 23.34 -7.32 -16.26
C ARG A 415 24.33 -8.27 -16.93
N LYS A 416 24.85 -9.26 -16.20
CA LYS A 416 25.79 -10.27 -16.70
C LYS A 416 25.13 -11.19 -17.73
N VAL A 417 23.93 -11.71 -17.43
CA VAL A 417 23.11 -12.48 -18.40
C VAL A 417 22.80 -11.62 -19.65
N THR A 418 22.45 -10.34 -19.47
CA THR A 418 22.18 -9.41 -20.58
C THR A 418 23.41 -9.20 -21.48
N MET A 419 24.61 -9.10 -20.88
CA MET A 419 25.87 -8.93 -21.60
C MET A 419 26.29 -10.20 -22.36
N GLU A 420 25.97 -11.38 -21.83
CA GLU A 420 26.48 -12.67 -22.32
C GLU A 420 25.43 -13.50 -23.08
N MET A 421 24.28 -12.92 -23.46
CA MET A 421 23.19 -13.61 -24.16
C MET A 421 23.65 -14.39 -25.41
N ASP A 422 24.59 -13.84 -26.19
CA ASP A 422 25.11 -14.46 -27.43
C ASP A 422 26.13 -15.59 -27.15
N SER A 423 26.57 -15.76 -25.90
CA SER A 423 27.57 -16.74 -25.47
C SER A 423 26.96 -18.02 -24.87
N TYR A 424 25.66 -18.03 -24.54
CA TYR A 424 25.01 -19.20 -23.93
C TYR A 424 24.82 -20.35 -24.95
N PRO A 425 25.29 -21.58 -24.66
CA PRO A 425 25.23 -22.71 -25.60
C PRO A 425 23.87 -23.42 -25.60
N VAL A 426 22.78 -22.65 -25.70
CA VAL A 426 21.39 -23.15 -25.70
C VAL A 426 20.60 -22.61 -26.89
N GLU A 427 19.41 -23.15 -27.15
CA GLU A 427 18.52 -22.61 -28.18
C GLU A 427 18.08 -21.18 -27.82
N PRO A 428 18.10 -20.20 -28.76
CA PRO A 428 17.70 -18.82 -28.50
C PRO A 428 16.30 -18.66 -27.89
N MET A 429 15.34 -19.52 -28.27
CA MET A 429 13.99 -19.54 -27.69
C MET A 429 14.01 -19.90 -26.21
N ARG A 430 14.76 -20.94 -25.83
CA ARG A 430 14.91 -21.40 -24.44
C ARG A 430 15.58 -20.35 -23.56
N LEU A 431 16.60 -19.67 -24.09
CA LEU A 431 17.24 -18.53 -23.40
C LEU A 431 16.24 -17.38 -23.19
N LEU A 432 15.45 -17.03 -24.20
CA LEU A 432 14.47 -15.94 -24.10
C LEU A 432 13.35 -16.23 -23.09
N GLU A 433 12.92 -17.48 -22.94
CA GLU A 433 11.93 -17.87 -21.93
C GLU A 433 12.50 -17.73 -20.50
N VAL A 434 13.74 -18.17 -20.25
CA VAL A 434 14.42 -17.95 -18.96
C VAL A 434 14.68 -16.46 -18.71
N CYS A 435 15.15 -15.72 -19.71
CA CYS A 435 15.35 -14.27 -19.59
C CYS A 435 14.06 -13.51 -19.28
N SER A 436 12.90 -13.98 -19.77
CA SER A 436 11.60 -13.40 -19.40
C SER A 436 11.26 -13.59 -17.92
N THR A 437 11.62 -14.73 -17.33
CA THR A 437 11.47 -14.96 -15.88
C THR A 437 12.37 -14.03 -15.06
N LEU A 438 13.63 -13.82 -15.51
CA LEU A 438 14.53 -12.84 -14.90
C LEU A 438 13.97 -11.41 -15.01
N ALA A 439 13.51 -11.01 -16.19
CA ALA A 439 12.94 -9.70 -16.44
C ALA A 439 11.65 -9.46 -15.63
N GLN A 440 10.79 -10.47 -15.49
CA GLN A 440 9.56 -10.39 -14.68
C GLN A 440 9.90 -10.19 -13.20
N SER A 441 10.89 -10.94 -12.69
CA SER A 441 11.37 -10.82 -11.30
C SER A 441 11.98 -9.44 -11.04
N GLY A 442 12.95 -9.02 -11.87
CA GLY A 442 13.67 -7.76 -11.71
C GLY A 442 12.79 -6.52 -11.93
N ALA A 443 11.89 -6.52 -12.91
CA ALA A 443 10.92 -5.43 -13.10
C ALA A 443 9.90 -5.34 -11.94
N GLY A 444 9.66 -6.45 -11.24
CA GLY A 444 8.87 -6.52 -10.01
C GLY A 444 9.63 -6.10 -8.75
N ASP A 445 10.95 -5.87 -8.80
CA ASP A 445 11.76 -5.53 -7.62
C ASP A 445 11.38 -4.16 -7.04
N ARG A 446 11.54 -4.03 -5.72
CA ARG A 446 11.38 -2.78 -4.98
C ARG A 446 12.59 -1.86 -5.15
N ILE A 447 13.76 -2.42 -5.48
CA ILE A 447 14.99 -1.68 -5.73
C ILE A 447 15.02 -1.20 -7.18
N ALA A 448 15.01 0.12 -7.36
CA ALA A 448 14.97 0.79 -8.66
C ALA A 448 16.08 0.34 -9.63
N GLN A 449 17.29 0.10 -9.12
CA GLN A 449 18.43 -0.29 -9.93
C GLN A 449 18.24 -1.68 -10.58
N VAL A 450 17.76 -2.68 -9.82
CA VAL A 450 17.43 -4.02 -10.36
C VAL A 450 16.33 -3.94 -11.44
N ALA A 451 15.33 -3.07 -11.25
CA ALA A 451 14.29 -2.84 -12.25
C ALA A 451 14.84 -2.19 -13.53
N LEU A 452 15.74 -1.20 -13.41
CA LEU A 452 16.43 -0.58 -14.57
C LEU A 452 17.30 -1.60 -15.32
N SER A 453 17.93 -2.55 -14.62
CA SER A 453 18.67 -3.64 -15.27
C SER A 453 17.75 -4.64 -15.98
N ALA A 454 16.58 -4.95 -15.41
CA ALA A 454 15.55 -5.74 -16.08
C ALA A 454 14.98 -5.05 -17.32
N PHE A 455 14.88 -3.72 -17.31
CA PHE A 455 14.51 -2.91 -18.48
C PHE A 455 15.55 -3.00 -19.60
N GLY A 456 16.85 -3.02 -19.25
CA GLY A 456 17.94 -3.29 -20.19
C GLY A 456 17.89 -4.71 -20.76
N LEU A 457 17.57 -5.71 -19.93
CA LEU A 457 17.38 -7.10 -20.37
C LEU A 457 16.23 -7.22 -21.38
N LEU A 458 15.08 -6.59 -21.13
CA LEU A 458 13.94 -6.60 -22.07
C LEU A 458 14.32 -6.02 -23.45
N ASP A 459 15.09 -4.94 -23.48
CA ASP A 459 15.57 -4.30 -24.72
C ASP A 459 16.55 -5.19 -25.49
N ARG A 460 17.46 -5.86 -24.77
CA ARG A 460 18.39 -6.86 -25.32
C ARG A 460 17.65 -8.09 -25.84
N MET A 461 16.67 -8.61 -25.10
CA MET A 461 15.84 -9.77 -25.50
C MET A 461 15.14 -9.52 -26.84
N VAL A 462 14.60 -8.32 -27.06
CA VAL A 462 13.92 -7.93 -28.31
C VAL A 462 14.90 -7.89 -29.48
N SER A 463 16.10 -7.35 -29.24
CA SER A 463 17.18 -7.27 -30.23
C SER A 463 17.78 -8.64 -30.59
N PHE A 464 17.95 -9.52 -29.59
CA PHE A 464 18.40 -10.89 -29.74
C PHE A 464 17.34 -11.76 -30.44
N GLY A 465 16.09 -11.61 -30.02
CA GLY A 465 14.90 -12.24 -30.59
C GLY A 465 14.45 -11.68 -31.95
N ALA A 466 15.27 -10.91 -32.66
CA ALA A 466 14.89 -10.25 -33.92
C ALA A 466 14.51 -11.21 -35.08
N ARG A 467 14.81 -12.52 -34.93
CA ARG A 467 14.38 -13.59 -35.86
C ARG A 467 13.21 -14.44 -35.34
N VAL A 468 12.77 -14.22 -34.11
CA VAL A 468 11.64 -14.93 -33.49
C VAL A 468 10.33 -14.41 -34.10
N ARG A 469 9.34 -15.30 -34.27
CA ARG A 469 8.01 -14.90 -34.74
C ARG A 469 7.35 -13.96 -33.75
N ARG A 470 6.62 -12.96 -34.26
CA ARG A 470 5.98 -11.92 -33.43
C ARG A 470 5.15 -12.52 -32.28
N ASP A 471 4.31 -13.50 -32.59
CA ASP A 471 3.35 -14.05 -31.61
C ASP A 471 4.07 -14.83 -30.49
N ASP A 472 5.19 -15.48 -30.81
CA ASP A 472 6.07 -16.15 -29.84
C ASP A 472 6.83 -15.14 -28.98
N MET A 473 7.36 -14.06 -29.57
CA MET A 473 8.02 -12.99 -28.82
C MET A 473 7.05 -12.26 -27.87
N CYS A 474 5.82 -11.99 -28.33
CA CYS A 474 4.75 -11.43 -27.51
C CYS A 474 4.35 -12.36 -26.34
N ARG A 475 4.24 -13.68 -26.60
CA ARG A 475 4.02 -14.69 -25.54
C ARG A 475 5.12 -14.66 -24.48
N ILE A 476 6.38 -14.58 -24.91
CA ILE A 476 7.55 -14.51 -24.01
C ILE A 476 7.52 -13.21 -23.18
N LEU A 477 7.40 -12.05 -23.80
CA LEU A 477 7.44 -10.75 -23.12
C LEU A 477 6.22 -10.51 -22.20
N GLY A 478 5.06 -11.10 -22.51
CA GLY A 478 3.80 -10.89 -21.79
C GLY A 478 3.88 -11.15 -20.27
N ASN A 479 4.76 -12.06 -19.84
CA ASN A 479 5.06 -12.31 -18.42
C ASN A 479 5.56 -11.05 -17.71
N SER A 480 6.46 -10.29 -18.34
CA SER A 480 7.10 -9.09 -17.78
C SER A 480 6.23 -7.83 -17.91
N MET A 481 5.39 -7.75 -18.96
CA MET A 481 4.61 -6.54 -19.31
C MET A 481 3.77 -6.00 -18.15
N THR A 482 3.21 -6.86 -17.30
CA THR A 482 2.40 -6.42 -16.15
C THR A 482 3.24 -5.61 -15.15
N GLN A 483 4.47 -6.03 -14.86
CA GLN A 483 5.35 -5.31 -13.93
C GLN A 483 5.94 -4.05 -14.56
N LEU A 484 6.34 -4.12 -15.84
CA LEU A 484 6.81 -2.95 -16.59
C LEU A 484 5.76 -1.83 -16.60
N ILE A 485 4.48 -2.16 -16.81
CA ILE A 485 3.40 -1.17 -16.78
C ILE A 485 3.11 -0.69 -15.35
N ASN A 486 3.15 -1.55 -14.34
CA ASN A 486 3.04 -1.11 -12.94
C ASN A 486 4.10 -0.05 -12.57
N LYS A 487 5.31 -0.16 -13.13
CA LYS A 487 6.41 0.81 -12.92
C LYS A 487 6.16 2.20 -13.54
N LEU A 488 5.18 2.37 -14.43
CA LEU A 488 4.70 3.71 -14.84
C LEU A 488 4.06 4.49 -13.68
N GLY A 489 3.57 3.80 -12.64
CA GLY A 489 3.05 4.42 -11.42
C GLY A 489 4.10 4.69 -10.34
N GLU A 490 5.38 4.36 -10.58
CA GLU A 490 6.44 4.39 -9.58
C GLU A 490 6.74 5.81 -9.05
N SER A 491 7.18 5.88 -7.80
CA SER A 491 7.57 7.12 -7.10
C SER A 491 8.70 7.88 -7.81
N GLN A 492 9.74 7.17 -8.24
CA GLN A 492 10.97 7.72 -8.81
C GLN A 492 10.83 7.99 -10.32
N ALA A 493 11.11 9.22 -10.74
CA ALA A 493 11.00 9.66 -12.14
C ALA A 493 11.78 8.76 -13.10
N LYS A 494 13.10 8.62 -12.91
CA LYS A 494 13.99 7.78 -13.73
C LYS A 494 13.43 6.37 -14.04
N VAL A 495 12.70 5.76 -13.10
CA VAL A 495 12.11 4.42 -13.28
C VAL A 495 10.84 4.47 -14.15
N ARG A 496 9.97 5.48 -13.96
CA ARG A 496 8.81 5.70 -14.86
C ARG A 496 9.28 6.04 -16.27
N ASP A 497 10.27 6.93 -16.37
CA ASP A 497 10.73 7.51 -17.62
C ASP A 497 11.42 6.44 -18.50
N GLU A 498 12.25 5.57 -17.89
CA GLU A 498 12.83 4.43 -18.61
C GLU A 498 11.78 3.34 -18.90
N ALA A 499 10.81 3.08 -18.01
CA ALA A 499 9.73 2.13 -18.30
C ALA A 499 8.90 2.59 -19.53
N ALA A 500 8.60 3.89 -19.63
CA ALA A 500 7.97 4.50 -20.80
C ALA A 500 8.87 4.43 -22.05
N ALA A 501 10.19 4.58 -21.90
CA ALA A 501 11.15 4.45 -23.00
C ALA A 501 11.21 3.00 -23.53
N VAL A 502 11.28 1.99 -22.66
CA VAL A 502 11.19 0.56 -23.03
C VAL A 502 9.90 0.27 -23.77
N LEU A 503 8.74 0.70 -23.27
CA LEU A 503 7.45 0.47 -23.93
C LEU A 503 7.41 1.09 -25.34
N GLY A 504 8.04 2.25 -25.55
CA GLY A 504 8.22 2.83 -26.88
C GLY A 504 9.13 1.99 -27.79
N ARG A 505 10.26 1.48 -27.27
CA ARG A 505 11.17 0.60 -28.02
C ARG A 505 10.51 -0.75 -28.38
N LEU A 506 9.69 -1.30 -27.48
CA LEU A 506 8.84 -2.47 -27.75
C LEU A 506 7.80 -2.20 -28.84
N ALA A 507 7.16 -1.03 -28.85
CA ALA A 507 6.19 -0.66 -29.88
C ALA A 507 6.85 -0.50 -31.27
N ALA A 508 8.09 0.00 -31.32
CA ALA A 508 8.88 0.17 -32.54
C ALA A 508 9.46 -1.16 -33.09
N ALA A 509 9.54 -2.20 -32.26
CA ALA A 509 10.17 -3.46 -32.63
C ALA A 509 9.30 -4.32 -33.56
N LYS A 510 9.82 -4.68 -34.74
CA LYS A 510 9.10 -5.44 -35.79
C LYS A 510 8.63 -6.84 -35.35
N ASN A 511 9.28 -7.42 -34.35
CA ASN A 511 8.92 -8.69 -33.72
C ASN A 511 7.97 -8.53 -32.52
N VAL A 512 7.44 -7.33 -32.24
CA VAL A 512 6.49 -7.07 -31.15
C VAL A 512 5.35 -6.17 -31.64
N GLY A 513 5.64 -4.88 -31.86
CA GLY A 513 4.74 -3.89 -32.47
C GLY A 513 3.78 -3.20 -31.48
N VAL A 514 3.34 -1.99 -31.86
CA VAL A 514 2.47 -1.12 -31.04
C VAL A 514 1.20 -1.81 -30.54
N ALA A 515 0.58 -2.69 -31.33
CA ALA A 515 -0.62 -3.45 -30.94
C ALA A 515 -0.46 -4.23 -29.62
N PHE A 516 0.70 -4.86 -29.41
CA PHE A 516 0.99 -5.62 -28.19
C PHE A 516 1.23 -4.72 -26.98
N VAL A 517 1.91 -3.59 -27.18
CA VAL A 517 2.13 -2.62 -26.12
C VAL A 517 0.81 -1.99 -25.69
N THR A 518 -0.04 -1.59 -26.66
CA THR A 518 -1.34 -0.98 -26.38
C THR A 518 -2.30 -1.94 -25.70
N SER A 519 -2.43 -3.20 -26.13
CA SER A 519 -3.35 -4.16 -25.49
C SER A 519 -3.02 -4.45 -24.03
N HIS A 520 -1.75 -4.28 -23.62
CA HIS A 520 -1.33 -4.31 -22.23
C HIS A 520 -1.56 -2.97 -21.49
N LEU A 521 -1.47 -1.82 -22.16
CA LEU A 521 -1.77 -0.48 -21.61
C LEU A 521 -3.27 -0.22 -21.40
N THR A 522 -4.12 -0.58 -22.37
CA THR A 522 -5.59 -0.42 -22.31
C THR A 522 -6.27 -1.53 -21.51
N LYS A 523 -5.52 -2.56 -21.08
CA LYS A 523 -6.02 -3.73 -20.36
C LYS A 523 -6.92 -3.35 -19.18
N ARG A 524 -8.23 -3.63 -19.35
CA ARG A 524 -9.30 -3.40 -18.36
C ARG A 524 -8.98 -4.02 -17.00
N SER A 525 -9.29 -3.29 -15.94
CA SER A 525 -9.10 -3.70 -14.54
C SER A 525 -10.45 -3.75 -13.82
N LYS A 526 -10.64 -4.76 -12.95
CA LYS A 526 -11.82 -4.85 -12.05
C LYS A 526 -11.72 -3.94 -10.81
N LYS A 527 -10.68 -3.12 -10.73
CA LYS A 527 -10.43 -2.13 -9.66
C LYS A 527 -9.97 -0.83 -10.30
N PRO A 528 -10.39 0.35 -9.79
CA PRO A 528 -9.85 1.63 -10.22
C PRO A 528 -8.32 1.65 -10.22
N LEU A 529 -7.74 2.22 -11.27
CA LEU A 529 -6.28 2.36 -11.37
C LEU A 529 -5.80 3.51 -10.48
N GLY A 530 -4.68 3.31 -9.78
CA GLY A 530 -4.09 4.36 -8.94
C GLY A 530 -3.65 5.55 -9.79
N LEU A 531 -3.92 6.78 -9.33
CA LEU A 531 -3.75 8.04 -10.06
C LEU A 531 -2.51 8.11 -10.97
N LYS A 532 -1.32 7.89 -10.39
CA LYS A 532 -0.03 7.95 -11.10
C LYS A 532 0.13 6.86 -12.17
N LEU A 533 -0.45 5.68 -11.97
CA LEU A 533 -0.43 4.59 -12.94
C LEU A 533 -1.36 4.88 -14.13
N LEU A 534 -2.53 5.48 -13.87
CA LEU A 534 -3.42 5.91 -14.94
C LEU A 534 -2.79 7.05 -15.77
N GLN A 535 -2.29 8.09 -15.09
CA GLN A 535 -1.53 9.18 -15.73
C GLN A 535 -0.34 8.64 -16.56
N GLY A 536 0.45 7.72 -16.01
CA GLY A 536 1.57 7.10 -16.71
C GLY A 536 1.16 6.32 -17.96
N ARG A 537 0.06 5.56 -17.91
CA ARG A 537 -0.50 4.87 -19.09
C ARG A 537 -0.94 5.86 -20.17
N LEU A 538 -1.64 6.94 -19.79
CA LEU A 538 -2.10 7.97 -20.72
C LEU A 538 -0.94 8.71 -21.39
N LEU A 539 0.11 9.06 -20.65
CA LEU A 539 1.29 9.72 -21.22
C LEU A 539 2.05 8.82 -22.22
N VAL A 540 2.16 7.51 -21.95
CA VAL A 540 2.70 6.56 -22.94
C VAL A 540 1.78 6.44 -24.15
N LEU A 541 0.46 6.34 -23.97
CA LEU A 541 -0.49 6.22 -25.07
C LEU A 541 -0.52 7.47 -25.97
N LYS A 542 -0.47 8.68 -25.38
CA LYS A 542 -0.31 9.96 -26.10
C LYS A 542 0.98 9.96 -26.93
N LYS A 543 2.10 9.46 -26.38
CA LYS A 543 3.35 9.34 -27.14
C LYS A 543 3.23 8.35 -28.30
N LEU A 544 2.64 7.17 -28.08
CA LEU A 544 2.45 6.19 -29.14
C LEU A 544 1.59 6.73 -30.30
N LEU A 545 0.59 7.58 -30.02
CA LEU A 545 -0.19 8.27 -31.05
C LEU A 545 0.58 9.35 -31.84
N GLY A 546 1.70 9.84 -31.33
CA GLY A 546 2.63 10.71 -32.07
C GLY A 546 3.68 9.92 -32.87
N ASP A 547 4.05 8.73 -32.39
CA ASP A 547 5.11 7.89 -32.97
C ASP A 547 4.59 6.85 -34.00
N PHE A 548 3.29 6.50 -33.99
CA PHE A 548 2.72 5.40 -34.79
C PHE A 548 1.35 5.72 -35.42
N GLU A 549 1.09 5.18 -36.61
CA GLU A 549 -0.22 5.20 -37.26
C GLU A 549 -1.22 4.26 -36.56
N LEU A 550 -2.49 4.67 -36.51
CA LEU A 550 -3.58 3.85 -35.96
C LEU A 550 -3.79 2.57 -36.79
N LEU A 551 -4.15 1.48 -36.11
CA LEU A 551 -4.46 0.21 -36.73
C LEU A 551 -5.98 0.09 -36.99
N PRO A 552 -6.40 -0.51 -38.11
CA PRO A 552 -7.83 -0.68 -38.42
C PRO A 552 -8.52 -1.67 -37.46
N ASP A 553 -7.78 -2.67 -36.97
CA ASP A 553 -8.27 -3.71 -36.07
C ASP A 553 -7.38 -3.80 -34.81
N GLY A 554 -8.00 -3.94 -33.64
CA GLY A 554 -7.33 -4.17 -32.35
C GLY A 554 -7.30 -2.96 -31.40
N ASP A 555 -6.56 -3.08 -30.29
CA ASP A 555 -6.60 -2.11 -29.19
C ASP A 555 -5.99 -0.72 -29.52
N PHE A 556 -5.11 -0.63 -30.53
CA PHE A 556 -4.54 0.63 -31.01
C PHE A 556 -5.34 1.19 -32.20
N SER A 557 -6.64 1.34 -31.97
CA SER A 557 -7.65 1.90 -32.87
C SER A 557 -8.46 2.97 -32.14
N VAL A 558 -9.24 3.80 -32.87
CA VAL A 558 -10.11 4.80 -32.22
C VAL A 558 -11.08 4.16 -31.22
N PRO A 559 -11.82 3.07 -31.54
CA PRO A 559 -12.69 2.44 -30.55
C PRO A 559 -11.95 1.85 -29.36
N GLY A 560 -10.80 1.19 -29.58
CA GLY A 560 -10.00 0.58 -28.51
C GLY A 560 -9.45 1.60 -27.52
N ILE A 561 -9.03 2.77 -28.00
CA ILE A 561 -8.52 3.86 -27.16
C ILE A 561 -9.65 4.65 -26.51
N MET A 562 -10.69 5.04 -27.26
CA MET A 562 -11.80 5.82 -26.69
C MET A 562 -12.55 5.04 -25.62
N SER A 563 -12.86 3.76 -25.84
CA SER A 563 -13.51 2.95 -24.80
C SER A 563 -12.62 2.71 -23.58
N PHE A 564 -11.28 2.72 -23.70
CA PHE A 564 -10.40 2.73 -22.52
C PHE A 564 -10.48 4.05 -21.73
N LEU A 565 -10.62 5.20 -22.41
CA LEU A 565 -10.83 6.50 -21.76
C LEU A 565 -12.20 6.57 -21.07
N GLU A 566 -13.24 5.96 -21.66
CA GLU A 566 -14.57 5.81 -21.05
C GLU A 566 -14.53 4.87 -19.83
N ASP A 567 -13.98 3.65 -19.98
CA ASP A 567 -13.85 2.62 -18.93
C ASP A 567 -13.15 3.15 -17.67
N CYS A 568 -12.14 4.01 -17.86
CA CYS A 568 -11.34 4.60 -16.80
C CYS A 568 -11.79 6.02 -16.42
N ASN A 569 -12.96 6.48 -16.92
CA ASN A 569 -13.53 7.82 -16.72
C ASN A 569 -12.49 8.94 -16.83
N CYS A 570 -11.62 8.89 -17.84
CA CYS A 570 -10.50 9.82 -17.97
C CYS A 570 -10.96 11.21 -18.44
N LEU A 571 -11.97 11.26 -19.31
CA LEU A 571 -12.50 12.49 -19.90
C LEU A 571 -13.14 13.43 -18.85
N ALA A 572 -13.79 12.87 -17.82
CA ALA A 572 -14.40 13.60 -16.70
C ALA A 572 -13.74 13.30 -15.34
N HIS A 573 -12.49 12.86 -15.34
CA HIS A 573 -11.75 12.49 -14.13
C HIS A 573 -11.59 13.66 -13.15
N GLN A 574 -11.48 13.37 -11.84
CA GLN A 574 -11.35 14.42 -10.81
C GLN A 574 -10.03 15.20 -10.91
N SER A 575 -8.91 14.52 -11.17
CA SER A 575 -7.61 15.18 -11.38
C SER A 575 -7.51 15.80 -12.78
N ARG A 576 -7.04 17.05 -12.83
CA ARG A 576 -6.86 17.83 -14.05
C ARG A 576 -5.87 17.19 -15.01
N GLU A 577 -4.76 16.64 -14.51
CA GLU A 577 -3.69 16.08 -15.32
C GLU A 577 -4.14 14.86 -16.13
N ILE A 578 -5.16 14.13 -15.66
CA ILE A 578 -5.79 13.03 -16.40
C ILE A 578 -6.80 13.56 -17.42
N ARG A 579 -7.59 14.61 -17.09
CA ARG A 579 -8.50 15.26 -18.06
C ARG A 579 -7.73 15.87 -19.23
N ASP A 580 -6.67 16.63 -18.94
CA ASP A 580 -5.86 17.29 -19.97
C ASP A 580 -5.12 16.24 -20.82
N ALA A 581 -4.57 15.16 -20.24
CA ALA A 581 -3.97 14.07 -21.01
C ALA A 581 -4.99 13.27 -21.86
N ALA A 582 -6.23 13.11 -21.38
CA ALA A 582 -7.30 12.46 -22.14
C ALA A 582 -7.82 13.33 -23.30
N LYS A 583 -7.94 14.65 -23.06
CA LYS A 583 -8.26 15.66 -24.07
C LYS A 583 -7.20 15.69 -25.17
N ASP A 584 -5.92 15.71 -24.80
CA ASP A 584 -4.79 15.60 -25.74
C ASP A 584 -4.86 14.36 -26.64
N ILE A 585 -5.19 13.19 -26.06
CA ILE A 585 -5.37 11.93 -26.81
C ILE A 585 -6.57 12.05 -27.76
N THR A 586 -7.71 12.55 -27.26
CA THR A 586 -8.95 12.69 -28.04
C THR A 586 -8.75 13.64 -29.23
N VAL A 587 -8.06 14.78 -29.03
CA VAL A 587 -7.68 15.72 -30.09
C VAL A 587 -6.73 15.06 -31.10
N ALA A 588 -5.75 14.27 -30.66
CA ALA A 588 -4.87 13.53 -31.57
C ALA A 588 -5.65 12.52 -32.43
N LEU A 589 -6.65 11.83 -31.88
CA LEU A 589 -7.52 10.92 -32.64
C LEU A 589 -8.44 11.69 -33.61
N TYR A 590 -9.00 12.83 -33.18
CA TYR A 590 -9.83 13.69 -34.03
C TYR A 590 -9.03 14.21 -35.24
N LEU A 591 -7.75 14.55 -35.06
CA LEU A 591 -6.88 14.92 -36.18
C LEU A 591 -6.62 13.79 -37.20
N VAL A 592 -7.00 12.54 -36.90
CA VAL A 592 -6.89 11.39 -37.82
C VAL A 592 -8.23 11.02 -38.46
N VAL A 593 -9.33 10.96 -37.69
CA VAL A 593 -10.65 10.49 -38.19
C VAL A 593 -11.78 11.54 -38.17
N GLY A 594 -11.55 12.72 -37.59
CA GLY A 594 -12.56 13.77 -37.46
C GLY A 594 -13.73 13.40 -36.54
N ALA A 595 -14.95 13.75 -36.97
CA ALA A 595 -16.18 13.68 -36.17
C ALA A 595 -16.56 12.29 -35.63
N ASP A 596 -15.97 11.21 -36.14
CA ASP A 596 -16.16 9.85 -35.60
C ASP A 596 -15.79 9.76 -34.09
N VAL A 597 -14.89 10.62 -33.61
CA VAL A 597 -14.52 10.70 -32.17
C VAL A 597 -15.61 11.34 -31.31
N GLU A 598 -16.40 12.27 -31.86
CA GLU A 598 -17.47 12.98 -31.13
C GLU A 598 -18.56 12.04 -30.63
N GLY A 599 -18.71 10.87 -31.27
CA GLY A 599 -19.61 9.80 -30.85
C GLY A 599 -19.44 9.38 -29.37
N TYR A 600 -18.21 9.43 -28.87
CA TYR A 600 -17.80 9.02 -27.52
C TYR A 600 -17.87 10.16 -26.48
N LEU A 601 -18.07 11.41 -26.91
CA LEU A 601 -18.07 12.59 -26.01
C LEU A 601 -19.47 12.96 -25.49
N LYS A 602 -20.52 12.26 -25.94
CA LYS A 602 -21.93 12.50 -25.60
C LYS A 602 -22.29 12.29 -24.13
N SER A 603 -21.37 11.73 -23.34
CA SER A 603 -21.47 11.54 -21.89
C SER A 603 -20.95 12.74 -21.08
N LEU A 604 -20.32 13.73 -21.73
CA LEU A 604 -19.76 14.92 -21.09
C LEU A 604 -20.82 16.02 -20.92
N ARG A 605 -20.63 16.87 -19.90
CA ARG A 605 -21.47 18.06 -19.66
C ARG A 605 -21.25 19.11 -20.77
N PRO A 606 -22.25 19.96 -21.10
CA PRO A 606 -22.14 20.95 -22.18
C PRO A 606 -20.84 21.76 -22.21
N LYS A 607 -20.49 22.43 -21.09
CA LYS A 607 -19.21 23.16 -20.96
C LYS A 607 -17.95 22.33 -21.23
N GLN A 608 -17.96 21.03 -20.93
CA GLN A 608 -16.84 20.14 -21.27
C GLN A 608 -16.86 19.71 -22.74
N LEU A 609 -18.03 19.62 -23.37
CA LEU A 609 -18.14 19.37 -24.80
C LEU A 609 -17.64 20.59 -25.58
N GLU A 610 -18.00 21.81 -25.15
CA GLU A 610 -17.49 23.08 -25.66
C GLU A 610 -15.96 23.18 -25.55
N GLU A 611 -15.37 22.81 -24.41
CA GLU A 611 -13.90 22.73 -24.23
C GLU A 611 -13.22 21.80 -25.26
N TYR A 612 -13.88 20.69 -25.65
CA TYR A 612 -13.34 19.76 -26.65
C TYR A 612 -13.58 20.26 -28.08
N GLN A 613 -14.73 20.87 -28.37
CA GLN A 613 -15.03 21.49 -29.67
C GLN A 613 -14.04 22.62 -29.98
N ALA A 614 -13.83 23.54 -29.04
CA ALA A 614 -12.82 24.59 -29.17
C ALA A 614 -11.39 24.03 -29.33
N ALA A 615 -11.06 22.92 -28.66
CA ALA A 615 -9.78 22.24 -28.82
C ALA A 615 -9.63 21.57 -30.21
N PHE A 616 -10.72 21.06 -30.80
CA PHE A 616 -10.74 20.54 -32.17
C PHE A 616 -10.54 21.65 -33.19
N GLU A 617 -11.28 22.76 -33.09
CA GLU A 617 -11.13 23.93 -33.98
C GLU A 617 -9.72 24.53 -33.91
N ALA A 618 -9.14 24.65 -32.71
CA ALA A 618 -7.76 25.09 -32.52
C ALA A 618 -6.74 24.12 -33.16
N ALA A 619 -7.00 22.81 -33.10
CA ALA A 619 -6.15 21.80 -33.70
C ALA A 619 -6.26 21.77 -35.24
N GLU A 620 -7.45 21.96 -35.79
CA GLU A 620 -7.69 22.08 -37.24
C GLU A 620 -7.04 23.34 -37.82
N THR A 621 -7.23 24.49 -37.19
CA THR A 621 -6.62 25.77 -37.63
C THR A 621 -5.09 25.74 -37.54
N ALA A 622 -4.52 25.10 -36.51
CA ALA A 622 -3.08 24.84 -36.43
C ALA A 622 -2.59 23.93 -37.57
N LYS A 623 -3.32 22.84 -37.85
CA LYS A 623 -3.02 21.87 -38.94
C LYS A 623 -3.14 22.51 -40.34
N ALA A 624 -4.10 23.43 -40.54
CA ALA A 624 -4.25 24.21 -41.77
C ALA A 624 -3.12 25.25 -41.94
N SER A 625 -2.71 25.92 -40.86
CA SER A 625 -1.61 26.88 -40.86
C SER A 625 -0.27 26.20 -41.19
N ASN A 626 0.00 25.04 -40.57
CA ASN A 626 1.24 24.29 -40.79
C ASN A 626 1.38 23.72 -42.22
N ARG A 627 0.27 23.59 -42.97
CA ARG A 627 0.29 23.25 -44.41
C ARG A 627 0.74 24.40 -45.32
N HIS A 628 0.73 25.65 -44.85
CA HIS A 628 1.10 26.84 -45.64
C HIS A 628 2.50 27.40 -45.30
N GLY A 629 3.14 26.97 -44.20
CA GLY A 629 4.46 27.47 -43.74
C GLY A 629 5.68 26.98 -44.54
N GLY A 630 5.49 26.48 -45.75
CA GLY A 630 6.50 25.70 -46.50
C GLY A 630 7.50 26.49 -47.36
N ILE A 631 8.13 27.57 -46.85
CA ILE A 631 9.37 28.20 -47.39
C ILE A 631 9.91 29.27 -46.41
N GLY A 632 11.23 29.29 -46.16
CA GLY A 632 11.98 30.52 -45.85
C GLY A 632 12.35 30.88 -44.39
N ASN A 633 13.56 30.49 -43.97
CA ASN A 633 14.48 31.16 -43.03
C ASN A 633 13.99 31.81 -41.70
N VAL A 634 14.37 31.16 -40.60
CA VAL A 634 15.17 31.71 -39.48
C VAL A 634 15.09 33.22 -39.17
N ALA A 635 14.42 33.56 -38.07
CA ALA A 635 14.83 34.65 -37.17
C ALA A 635 14.39 34.34 -35.72
N ARG A 636 15.21 34.70 -34.73
CA ARG A 636 14.79 34.80 -33.31
C ARG A 636 14.41 36.24 -33.01
N ARG A 637 13.36 36.45 -32.19
CA ARG A 637 13.38 37.43 -31.09
C ARG A 637 12.17 37.31 -30.18
N ASP A 638 12.39 37.61 -28.91
CA ASP A 638 11.40 38.00 -27.92
C ASP A 638 10.77 39.35 -28.30
N GLU A 639 9.49 39.55 -28.02
CA GLU A 639 8.94 40.77 -27.37
C GLU A 639 7.43 40.61 -27.07
N LYS A 640 6.95 41.27 -26.00
CA LYS A 640 5.52 41.51 -25.75
C LYS A 640 5.14 42.90 -26.30
N PRO A 641 3.93 43.06 -26.87
CA PRO A 641 2.99 44.05 -26.34
C PRO A 641 1.65 43.38 -25.94
N HIS A 642 0.91 43.76 -24.90
CA HIS A 642 0.39 45.06 -24.41
C HIS A 642 -0.86 45.55 -25.15
N GLU A 643 -1.86 46.02 -24.39
CA GLU A 643 -3.21 46.35 -24.87
C GLU A 643 -3.28 47.48 -25.89
N ILE A 644 -4.34 47.46 -26.71
CA ILE A 644 -4.92 48.64 -27.35
C ILE A 644 -6.44 48.59 -27.13
N GLN A 645 -7.03 49.72 -26.73
CA GLN A 645 -8.47 49.85 -26.48
C GLN A 645 -9.21 50.52 -27.65
N ALA A 646 -10.53 50.34 -27.66
CA ALA A 646 -11.54 51.20 -28.30
C ALA A 646 -11.61 51.19 -29.85
N PRO A 647 -12.71 51.69 -30.44
CA PRO A 647 -14.12 51.41 -30.09
C PRO A 647 -14.94 51.03 -31.35
N PHE A 648 -16.25 50.81 -31.24
CA PHE A 648 -17.30 51.48 -32.05
C PHE A 648 -18.70 50.93 -31.70
N ASP A 649 -19.66 51.84 -31.51
CA ASP A 649 -21.09 51.55 -31.33
C ASP A 649 -21.83 51.53 -32.69
N ASP A 650 -22.97 50.83 -32.81
CA ASP A 650 -24.15 51.37 -33.51
C ASP A 650 -25.47 50.61 -33.20
N GLU A 651 -26.61 51.27 -33.46
CA GLU A 651 -28.00 50.85 -33.10
C GLU A 651 -28.88 50.54 -34.34
N VAL A 652 -29.99 49.77 -34.33
CA VAL A 652 -30.67 48.74 -33.48
C VAL A 652 -31.73 48.04 -34.38
N ASP A 653 -32.26 46.87 -34.00
CA ASP A 653 -33.72 46.61 -33.76
C ASP A 653 -33.98 45.11 -33.42
N ALA A 654 -35.16 44.76 -32.89
CA ALA A 654 -35.45 43.50 -32.17
C ALA A 654 -36.59 42.65 -32.75
N THR A 655 -36.72 41.39 -32.29
CA THR A 655 -37.93 40.86 -31.59
C THR A 655 -37.87 39.36 -31.24
N ALA A 656 -38.64 38.97 -30.20
CA ALA A 656 -39.15 37.62 -29.88
C ALA A 656 -38.28 36.63 -29.05
N ASP A 657 -38.22 36.88 -27.74
CA ASP A 657 -38.27 35.94 -26.59
C ASP A 657 -37.86 34.46 -26.74
N SER A 658 -36.77 34.06 -26.07
CA SER A 658 -36.72 32.80 -25.30
C SER A 658 -35.61 32.76 -24.25
N GLU A 659 -35.96 33.06 -22.99
CA GLU A 659 -35.25 32.77 -21.72
C GLU A 659 -33.70 32.73 -21.76
N ASP A 660 -33.06 33.88 -21.52
CA ASP A 660 -31.60 34.02 -21.43
C ASP A 660 -30.98 33.20 -20.29
N GLU A 661 -29.90 32.45 -20.57
CA GLU A 661 -28.96 32.01 -19.53
C GLU A 661 -28.05 33.19 -19.17
N GLU A 662 -28.31 33.83 -18.02
CA GLU A 662 -27.42 34.86 -17.46
C GLU A 662 -25.98 34.31 -17.38
N SER A 663 -25.03 35.02 -17.99
CA SER A 663 -23.61 34.67 -17.96
C SER A 663 -23.10 34.71 -16.52
N VAL A 664 -23.00 33.55 -15.88
CA VAL A 664 -22.65 33.42 -14.46
C VAL A 664 -21.31 34.10 -14.20
N ASP A 665 -21.32 35.16 -13.38
CA ASP A 665 -20.13 35.94 -13.03
C ASP A 665 -18.97 35.04 -12.62
N GLU A 666 -17.75 35.38 -13.08
CA GLU A 666 -16.52 34.59 -12.88
C GLU A 666 -16.25 34.25 -11.40
N TYR A 667 -16.78 35.06 -10.48
CA TYR A 667 -16.64 34.97 -9.03
C TYR A 667 -17.79 34.23 -8.31
N THR A 668 -18.73 33.62 -9.03
CA THR A 668 -19.97 33.04 -8.47
C THR A 668 -20.01 31.51 -8.55
N CYS A 669 -20.24 30.85 -7.40
CA CYS A 669 -20.45 29.41 -7.35
C CYS A 669 -21.82 29.03 -7.92
N PRO A 670 -21.91 28.24 -9.03
CA PRO A 670 -23.17 27.99 -9.73
C PRO A 670 -24.19 27.16 -8.91
N PHE A 671 -23.73 26.34 -7.97
CA PHE A 671 -24.62 25.50 -7.17
C PHE A 671 -25.29 26.28 -6.04
N CYS A 672 -24.52 26.97 -5.20
CA CYS A 672 -25.04 27.69 -4.03
C CYS A 672 -25.37 29.16 -4.30
N GLY A 673 -24.79 29.79 -5.32
CA GLY A 673 -24.94 31.23 -5.60
C GLY A 673 -24.20 32.13 -4.61
N VAL A 674 -23.15 31.62 -3.95
CA VAL A 674 -22.20 32.46 -3.19
C VAL A 674 -21.24 33.12 -4.17
N VAL A 675 -21.02 34.43 -3.98
CA VAL A 675 -20.02 35.22 -4.71
C VAL A 675 -18.82 35.47 -3.78
N ASP A 676 -17.60 35.25 -4.26
CA ASP A 676 -16.36 35.60 -3.56
C ASP A 676 -15.32 36.03 -4.60
N GLU A 677 -14.74 37.22 -4.46
CA GLU A 677 -13.70 37.79 -5.34
C GLU A 677 -12.46 36.87 -5.47
N LYS A 678 -12.31 35.88 -4.57
CA LYS A 678 -11.24 34.88 -4.59
C LYS A 678 -11.60 33.58 -5.29
N PHE A 679 -12.80 33.42 -5.85
CA PHE A 679 -13.17 32.23 -6.63
C PHE A 679 -12.49 32.22 -8.01
N ASP A 680 -11.16 32.09 -8.01
CA ASP A 680 -10.44 31.53 -9.15
C ASP A 680 -10.75 30.02 -9.31
N SER A 681 -10.22 29.41 -10.38
CA SER A 681 -10.46 28.00 -10.69
C SER A 681 -10.05 27.02 -9.59
N ASP A 682 -9.07 27.35 -8.75
CA ASP A 682 -8.55 26.44 -7.71
C ASP A 682 -9.30 26.64 -6.39
N TYR A 683 -9.64 27.89 -6.04
CA TYR A 683 -10.48 28.22 -4.88
C TYR A 683 -11.94 27.78 -5.06
N LEU A 684 -12.46 27.81 -6.30
CA LEU A 684 -13.81 27.32 -6.60
C LEU A 684 -13.91 25.78 -6.48
N ASP A 685 -12.88 25.05 -6.94
CA ASP A 685 -12.77 23.60 -6.71
C ASP A 685 -12.63 23.28 -5.19
N GLN A 686 -11.88 24.10 -4.44
CA GLN A 686 -11.82 24.00 -2.98
C GLN A 686 -13.20 24.24 -2.35
N HIS A 687 -13.99 25.21 -2.83
CA HIS A 687 -15.35 25.46 -2.37
C HIS A 687 -16.25 24.22 -2.60
N PHE A 688 -16.23 23.62 -3.80
CA PHE A 688 -17.01 22.41 -4.09
C PHE A 688 -16.68 21.24 -3.15
N TRP A 689 -15.39 21.05 -2.83
CA TRP A 689 -14.90 19.96 -1.98
C TRP A 689 -15.02 20.21 -0.46
N ALA A 690 -14.92 21.45 0.01
CA ALA A 690 -14.90 21.77 1.43
C ALA A 690 -16.24 22.29 1.95
N SER A 691 -16.83 23.30 1.29
CA SER A 691 -17.82 24.21 1.91
C SER A 691 -19.12 24.41 1.14
N CYS A 692 -19.24 23.95 -0.10
CA CYS A 692 -20.46 24.12 -0.89
C CYS A 692 -21.65 23.34 -0.30
N LYS A 693 -22.60 24.06 0.29
CA LYS A 693 -23.78 23.50 1.00
C LYS A 693 -24.71 22.64 0.14
N MET A 694 -24.72 22.84 -1.18
CA MET A 694 -25.54 22.10 -2.14
C MET A 694 -24.93 20.73 -2.55
N LEU A 695 -23.65 20.52 -2.23
CA LEU A 695 -22.86 19.38 -2.69
C LEU A 695 -22.46 18.49 -1.51
N THR A 696 -22.28 17.19 -1.76
CA THR A 696 -21.82 16.22 -0.75
C THR A 696 -20.95 15.13 -1.38
N PRO A 697 -19.88 14.66 -0.71
CA PRO A 697 -19.08 13.54 -1.21
C PRO A 697 -19.81 12.20 -0.97
N CYS A 698 -20.09 11.49 -2.06
CA CYS A 698 -20.71 10.17 -2.05
C CYS A 698 -19.87 9.18 -1.22
N LYS A 699 -20.49 8.52 -0.24
CA LYS A 699 -19.79 7.65 0.72
C LYS A 699 -19.22 6.36 0.11
N MET A 700 -19.50 6.09 -1.15
CA MET A 700 -19.16 4.85 -1.85
C MET A 700 -18.02 5.00 -2.87
N CYS A 701 -18.07 6.04 -3.71
CA CYS A 701 -17.06 6.33 -4.74
C CYS A 701 -16.24 7.61 -4.46
N GLY A 702 -16.60 8.41 -3.46
CA GLY A 702 -15.92 9.66 -3.10
C GLY A 702 -16.19 10.85 -4.03
N GLN A 703 -16.93 10.67 -5.13
CA GLN A 703 -17.32 11.76 -6.03
C GLN A 703 -18.18 12.80 -5.31
N VAL A 704 -17.95 14.09 -5.60
CA VAL A 704 -18.79 15.19 -5.13
C VAL A 704 -20.04 15.27 -6.01
N ILE A 705 -21.21 15.15 -5.38
CA ILE A 705 -22.53 15.03 -6.03
C ILE A 705 -23.48 16.10 -5.46
N GLU A 706 -24.41 16.59 -6.28
CA GLU A 706 -25.52 17.43 -5.82
C GLU A 706 -26.43 16.65 -4.85
N ILE A 707 -26.68 17.20 -3.67
CA ILE A 707 -27.57 16.57 -2.67
C ILE A 707 -28.95 16.21 -3.27
N PRO A 708 -29.57 17.02 -4.17
CA PRO A 708 -30.76 16.63 -4.93
C PRO A 708 -30.69 15.32 -5.71
N THR A 709 -29.53 14.97 -6.29
CA THR A 709 -29.37 13.81 -7.21
C THR A 709 -28.73 12.59 -6.55
N LEU A 710 -28.32 12.68 -5.27
CA LEU A 710 -27.57 11.62 -4.58
C LEU A 710 -28.26 10.23 -4.60
N ASN A 711 -29.60 10.18 -4.52
CA ASN A 711 -30.34 8.91 -4.62
C ASN A 711 -30.24 8.29 -6.03
N GLU A 712 -30.34 9.11 -7.08
CA GLU A 712 -30.21 8.67 -8.47
C GLU A 712 -28.78 8.18 -8.73
N HIS A 713 -27.78 8.99 -8.37
CA HIS A 713 -26.36 8.62 -8.43
C HIS A 713 -26.08 7.25 -7.79
N LEU A 714 -26.58 7.01 -6.56
CA LEU A 714 -26.39 5.74 -5.85
C LEU A 714 -27.07 4.52 -6.50
N LEU A 715 -28.02 4.73 -7.41
CA LEU A 715 -28.82 3.69 -8.06
C LEU A 715 -28.46 3.43 -9.53
N THR A 716 -27.93 4.42 -10.25
CA THR A 716 -27.68 4.33 -11.71
C THR A 716 -26.27 4.71 -12.16
N GLU A 717 -25.53 5.54 -11.40
CA GLU A 717 -24.22 6.07 -11.82
C GLU A 717 -23.04 5.51 -11.01
N CYS A 718 -23.27 5.19 -9.74
CA CYS A 718 -22.19 4.91 -8.79
C CYS A 718 -21.48 3.59 -9.11
N GLU A 719 -20.14 3.58 -9.02
CA GLU A 719 -19.28 2.37 -9.12
C GLU A 719 -19.75 1.21 -8.21
N MET A 720 -20.50 1.55 -7.16
CA MET A 720 -21.00 0.64 -6.13
C MET A 720 -22.54 0.52 -6.13
N GLN A 721 -23.23 0.83 -7.24
CA GLN A 721 -24.69 0.75 -7.36
C GLN A 721 -25.25 -0.61 -6.94
N GLN A 722 -24.52 -1.70 -7.21
CA GLN A 722 -24.83 -3.08 -6.79
C GLN A 722 -25.01 -3.26 -5.27
N ASN A 723 -24.52 -2.32 -4.46
CA ASN A 723 -24.70 -2.32 -3.01
C ASN A 723 -25.99 -1.59 -2.56
N HIS A 724 -26.80 -1.06 -3.49
CA HIS A 724 -28.02 -0.26 -3.21
C HIS A 724 -29.22 -0.76 -4.03
N ARG A 725 -30.43 -0.49 -3.53
CA ARG A 725 -31.71 -0.82 -4.18
C ARG A 725 -32.73 0.28 -3.85
N GLU A 726 -33.50 0.73 -4.84
CA GLU A 726 -34.56 1.73 -4.60
C GLU A 726 -35.66 1.12 -3.72
N CYS A 727 -35.98 1.78 -2.60
CA CYS A 727 -37.12 1.37 -1.79
C CYS A 727 -38.43 1.72 -2.51
N PRO A 728 -39.32 0.76 -2.83
CA PRO A 728 -40.57 1.03 -3.55
C PRO A 728 -41.59 1.84 -2.72
N ARG A 729 -41.29 2.14 -1.45
CA ARG A 729 -42.15 2.92 -0.55
C ARG A 729 -41.67 4.36 -0.35
N CYS A 730 -40.37 4.62 -0.16
CA CYS A 730 -39.84 5.99 0.02
C CYS A 730 -39.08 6.56 -1.21
N GLY A 731 -38.66 5.72 -2.16
CA GLY A 731 -37.87 6.12 -3.34
C GLY A 731 -36.41 6.43 -3.06
N GLU A 732 -35.88 6.01 -1.91
CA GLU A 732 -34.50 6.27 -1.50
C GLU A 732 -33.58 5.08 -1.78
N ALA A 733 -32.28 5.35 -1.96
CA ALA A 733 -31.26 4.36 -2.28
C ALA A 733 -30.81 3.58 -1.02
N ILE A 734 -31.54 2.51 -0.67
CA ILE A 734 -31.26 1.73 0.55
C ILE A 734 -30.16 0.70 0.29
N THR A 735 -29.13 0.66 1.14
CA THR A 735 -28.05 -0.32 1.05
C THR A 735 -28.60 -1.75 1.14
N ALA A 736 -28.23 -2.61 0.19
CA ALA A 736 -28.80 -3.94 -0.04
C ALA A 736 -28.79 -4.85 1.22
N LYS A 737 -27.78 -4.71 2.09
CA LYS A 737 -27.67 -5.40 3.39
C LYS A 737 -28.85 -5.13 4.32
N PHE A 738 -29.48 -3.96 4.22
CA PHE A 738 -30.57 -3.51 5.09
C PHE A 738 -31.93 -3.46 4.38
N PHE A 739 -31.94 -3.53 3.04
CA PHE A 739 -33.14 -3.42 2.21
C PHE A 739 -34.30 -4.30 2.66
N GLU A 740 -34.07 -5.61 2.80
CA GLU A 740 -35.12 -6.57 3.18
C GLU A 740 -35.73 -6.24 4.55
N ARG A 741 -34.92 -5.74 5.51
CA ARG A 741 -35.39 -5.31 6.83
C ARG A 741 -36.18 -4.00 6.76
N HIS A 742 -35.68 -3.03 6.01
CA HIS A 742 -36.31 -1.71 5.83
C HIS A 742 -37.69 -1.84 5.20
N VAL A 743 -37.82 -2.65 4.14
CA VAL A 743 -39.09 -2.88 3.44
C VAL A 743 -40.05 -3.71 4.30
N SER A 744 -39.60 -4.79 4.94
CA SER A 744 -40.49 -5.66 5.74
C SER A 744 -40.98 -5.02 7.05
N LEU A 745 -40.18 -4.17 7.69
CA LEU A 745 -40.58 -3.44 8.90
C LEU A 745 -41.31 -2.12 8.59
N ASN A 746 -41.44 -1.71 7.33
CA ASN A 746 -41.98 -0.40 6.93
C ASN A 746 -41.23 0.80 7.58
N ASP A 747 -39.91 0.67 7.69
CA ASP A 747 -38.95 1.53 8.42
C ASP A 747 -38.69 2.90 7.72
N CYS A 748 -39.73 3.51 7.14
CA CYS A 748 -39.69 4.75 6.35
C CYS A 748 -41.06 5.44 6.19
N PRO A 749 -41.09 6.75 5.84
CA PRO A 749 -42.28 7.42 5.31
C PRO A 749 -42.60 6.97 3.86
N PRO A 750 -43.87 6.96 3.43
CA PRO A 750 -44.21 6.84 2.00
C PRO A 750 -43.76 8.08 1.21
N ARG A 751 -43.25 7.88 -0.02
CA ARG A 751 -42.80 8.93 -0.94
C ARG A 751 -43.96 9.86 -1.29
N ALA A 752 -43.85 11.15 -0.93
CA ALA A 752 -44.72 12.17 -1.49
C ALA A 752 -44.52 12.29 -3.03
N PRO A 753 -45.59 12.54 -3.81
CA PRO A 753 -45.45 12.83 -5.23
C PRO A 753 -44.51 14.03 -5.49
N LEU A 754 -43.66 13.93 -6.52
CA LEU A 754 -42.61 14.92 -6.83
C LEU A 754 -43.15 16.34 -7.11
N ASN A 755 -44.40 16.47 -7.54
CA ASN A 755 -45.08 17.75 -7.71
C ASN A 755 -45.55 18.40 -6.39
N ARG A 756 -45.46 17.67 -5.27
CA ARG A 756 -45.90 18.11 -3.94
C ARG A 756 -44.74 18.28 -2.97
N ALA A 757 -43.70 17.44 -3.05
CA ALA A 757 -42.48 17.56 -2.26
C ALA A 757 -41.29 16.84 -2.93
N ASN A 758 -40.08 17.30 -2.65
CA ASN A 758 -38.86 16.49 -2.82
C ASN A 758 -38.58 15.77 -1.48
N ARG A 759 -37.67 14.79 -1.47
CA ARG A 759 -37.23 14.09 -0.25
C ARG A 759 -35.71 14.19 -0.09
N CYS A 760 -35.25 14.70 1.05
CA CYS A 760 -33.82 14.97 1.28
C CYS A 760 -33.07 13.70 1.70
N PRO A 761 -32.08 13.20 0.94
CA PRO A 761 -31.37 11.95 1.25
C PRO A 761 -30.40 12.04 2.45
N LEU A 762 -30.28 13.21 3.08
CA LEU A 762 -29.44 13.41 4.27
C LEU A 762 -30.25 13.38 5.57
N CYS A 763 -31.42 14.03 5.63
CA CYS A 763 -32.29 14.05 6.83
C CYS A 763 -33.54 13.17 6.71
N HIS A 764 -33.87 12.66 5.50
CA HIS A 764 -35.04 11.85 5.21
C HIS A 764 -36.38 12.56 5.47
N ASP A 765 -36.40 13.90 5.36
CA ASP A 765 -37.61 14.73 5.41
C ASP A 765 -38.15 15.05 4.02
N ASP A 766 -39.46 15.33 3.96
CA ASP A 766 -40.12 15.87 2.77
C ASP A 766 -40.00 17.41 2.78
N ILE A 767 -39.43 17.96 1.71
CA ILE A 767 -39.16 19.39 1.54
C ILE A 767 -39.96 19.95 0.35
N ALA A 768 -40.06 21.27 0.23
CA ALA A 768 -40.80 21.90 -0.86
C ALA A 768 -40.32 21.43 -2.27
N PRO A 769 -41.21 21.32 -3.27
CA PRO A 769 -40.90 20.72 -4.57
C PRO A 769 -40.03 21.63 -5.47
N GLY A 770 -39.35 21.02 -6.44
CA GLY A 770 -38.51 21.71 -7.45
C GLY A 770 -37.22 22.35 -6.90
N LYS A 771 -36.43 22.99 -7.79
CA LYS A 771 -35.11 23.56 -7.47
C LYS A 771 -35.17 24.61 -6.34
N LYS A 772 -36.22 25.43 -6.28
CA LYS A 772 -36.39 26.48 -5.25
C LYS A 772 -36.56 25.90 -3.83
N GLY A 773 -37.19 24.74 -3.69
CA GLY A 773 -37.31 24.06 -2.39
C GLY A 773 -35.98 23.50 -1.88
N TRP A 774 -35.15 22.93 -2.77
CA TRP A 774 -33.80 22.49 -2.43
C TRP A 774 -32.89 23.64 -1.98
N ARG A 775 -32.89 24.77 -2.71
CA ARG A 775 -32.10 25.95 -2.33
C ARG A 775 -32.48 26.44 -0.94
N ARG A 776 -33.77 26.62 -0.66
CA ARG A 776 -34.24 27.03 0.68
C ARG A 776 -33.83 26.03 1.76
N HIS A 777 -34.05 24.73 1.56
CA HIS A 777 -33.68 23.72 2.56
C HIS A 777 -32.18 23.67 2.87
N LEU A 778 -31.31 23.79 1.85
CA LEU A 778 -29.87 23.61 1.99
C LEU A 778 -29.09 24.91 2.29
N LEU A 779 -29.66 26.08 1.97
CA LEU A 779 -29.00 27.40 2.09
C LEU A 779 -29.63 28.31 3.15
N GLU A 780 -30.96 28.29 3.29
CA GLU A 780 -31.72 29.23 4.15
C GLU A 780 -32.14 28.57 5.48
N GLU A 781 -32.76 27.39 5.40
CA GLU A 781 -33.29 26.65 6.57
C GLU A 781 -32.19 25.85 7.28
N GLY A 782 -31.22 25.32 6.53
CA GLY A 782 -30.13 24.48 7.01
C GLY A 782 -30.56 23.03 7.24
N CYS A 783 -30.10 22.12 6.38
CA CYS A 783 -30.38 20.69 6.55
C CYS A 783 -29.61 20.14 7.77
N PRO A 784 -30.29 19.56 8.78
CA PRO A 784 -29.65 19.21 10.06
C PRO A 784 -28.59 18.11 9.94
N ASN A 785 -28.66 17.29 8.89
CA ASN A 785 -27.70 16.21 8.61
C ASN A 785 -26.71 16.57 7.49
N ASN A 786 -26.69 17.82 7.01
CA ASN A 786 -25.70 18.30 6.06
C ASN A 786 -24.46 18.81 6.81
N PRO A 787 -23.28 18.15 6.70
CA PRO A 787 -22.08 18.55 7.44
C PRO A 787 -21.44 19.87 6.95
N ARG A 788 -22.11 20.58 6.03
CA ARG A 788 -21.71 21.89 5.49
C ARG A 788 -22.74 23.00 5.75
N SER A 789 -23.93 22.67 6.30
CA SER A 789 -25.01 23.65 6.54
C SER A 789 -24.68 24.65 7.65
#